data_AF-A0A7W1P8K6-F1
#
_entry.id   AF-A0A7W1P8K6-F1
#
_cell.length_a   1.000
_cell.length_b   1.000
_cell.length_c   1.000
_cell.angle_alpha   90.00
_cell.angle_beta   90.00
_cell.angle_gamma   90.00
#
_symmetry.space_group_name_H-M   'P 1'
#
loop_
_entity.id
_entity.type
_entity.pdbx_description
1 polymer ?
#
loop_
_entity_poly.entity_id
_entity_poly.type
_entity_poly.pdbx_seq_one_letter_code
_entity_poly.pdbx_strand_id
1 'polypeptide(L)'
;IVGELRTVLARVCVKDLEPDLVILDEFQRFKDLLHGDDFAAELARALFTYAKEDSAEHARVLLLSATPYKMFTQHDEATGDDHLKDFLQTVRFLHDDPERTERFASHLGRYGRSLLRYQSVSRSELCESKAAIETGLKEVMVRTERLAVTANRNGMLVEVPAAPLSLEPADLTSYLALQGVAGVVNHGDTMEFWKSAPYALNFMDDYQLKQHFKRATESAESEKLFQALANVPESVLSREDLEAYRAVDPANSRLRWLLHETVQAGAAEMFWTAASCPYYEPEGAFTGEARITKRLVFSAWQVVPKVVASMVSFEAERRLLGAPPEGQAGANTPAERKKRRGLLRFGVKDGRPTGMPALALLYPSPALAMLGDPLTASRELGATERLPSLSEVLGAVQARVRASLAEAGVPEAAPSGGDEKWYWAAPVLLDLAKNRERTVDWFGQGELSRRWQGDAPATGEAGPETEAGEEPDRWSAHVEEARRILVAAASDLGPPPSDLPDVLALLAVGGLANAALRALSRVAGGPRAMTELGVRNAAGQIAHGLRSLFNQPEVTVSLRRSDDDQSYWRRVSEYAAMGCLSAVLDEYAHVALEADTLAGKPADLIAAGIAERMISALTLQTATLRADVVTLDSGSGRVRVDDTFGFRTAFAVRYGARGEEGAAADRNQRLQVAFNSPFWPFVLCTTSVGQEGLDFHSYCHAVVHWNLPSNPVDLEQREGRVHRYKGHAVRKNVASCHRAAALAADAPSDPWAAMFDAARASVTTTDSDLVPYWVYCVDGGAQIERHVPALPLSKDAARKEALRRSLTLYRMAFGQSRQEDVVAFLQRNVPSEDQAQLMADLAIDLAPPRSENRTASGADEVGEWAEEAPRVLESVNPVPPQHSRSLARFCELLDDLNALQESRPDRSEDSGEPSDLATISTLLDEFARIRDAELQASPAGERAKPPIDPLRLADLLDAFVACRPDPVVVGDPRNRFIDLLEQFVRMAGRSGHASSKWS
;
A
#
# COMPACT_ATOMS: atom_id res chain seq x y z
N ILE A 1 -40.28 -2.16 2.91
CA ILE A 1 -40.20 -2.66 1.52
C ILE A 1 -38.79 -3.08 1.10
N VAL A 2 -37.90 -2.22 0.58
CA VAL A 2 -36.57 -2.67 0.06
C VAL A 2 -35.77 -3.49 1.09
N GLY A 3 -35.79 -3.08 2.36
CA GLY A 3 -35.21 -3.87 3.44
C GLY A 3 -35.84 -5.27 3.60
N GLU A 4 -37.17 -5.37 3.56
CA GLU A 4 -37.89 -6.64 3.68
C GLU A 4 -37.67 -7.56 2.47
N LEU A 5 -37.59 -7.01 1.26
CA LEU A 5 -37.30 -7.78 0.05
C LEU A 5 -35.86 -8.32 0.06
N ARG A 6 -34.91 -7.51 0.54
CA ARG A 6 -33.53 -7.94 0.79
C ARG A 6 -33.44 -9.01 1.87
N THR A 7 -34.24 -8.89 2.93
CA THR A 7 -34.35 -9.89 4.01
C THR A 7 -34.85 -11.23 3.48
N VAL A 8 -35.91 -11.24 2.66
CA VAL A 8 -36.44 -12.47 2.04
C VAL A 8 -35.40 -13.07 1.10
N LEU A 9 -34.79 -12.27 0.22
CA LEU A 9 -33.75 -12.71 -0.70
C LEU A 9 -32.56 -13.34 0.07
N ALA A 10 -32.07 -12.68 1.12
CA ALA A 10 -30.96 -13.20 1.92
C ALA A 10 -31.28 -14.56 2.56
N ARG A 11 -32.51 -14.73 3.08
CA ARG A 11 -32.95 -16.01 3.65
C ARG A 11 -33.03 -17.12 2.59
N VAL A 12 -33.49 -16.82 1.39
CA VAL A 12 -33.53 -17.77 0.27
C VAL A 12 -32.11 -18.13 -0.17
N CYS A 13 -31.23 -17.14 -0.34
CA CYS A 13 -29.84 -17.36 -0.70
C CYS A 13 -29.08 -18.22 0.31
N VAL A 14 -29.29 -18.01 1.63
CA VAL A 14 -28.65 -18.81 2.66
C VAL A 14 -29.13 -20.27 2.65
N LYS A 15 -30.41 -20.52 2.35
CA LYS A 15 -30.93 -21.89 2.20
C LYS A 15 -30.31 -22.62 1.01
N ASP A 16 -30.05 -21.91 -0.09
CA ASP A 16 -29.49 -22.48 -1.31
C ASP A 16 -27.95 -22.56 -1.32
N LEU A 17 -27.25 -21.95 -0.33
CA LEU A 17 -25.78 -21.79 -0.36
C LEU A 17 -25.00 -23.07 -0.02
N GLU A 18 -25.66 -24.12 0.50
CA GLU A 18 -25.13 -25.41 0.96
C GLU A 18 -23.64 -25.43 1.39
N PRO A 19 -23.20 -24.57 2.34
CA PRO A 19 -21.78 -24.34 2.56
C PRO A 19 -21.10 -25.50 3.33
N ASP A 20 -19.97 -25.98 2.81
CA ASP A 20 -19.10 -26.93 3.52
C ASP A 20 -18.15 -26.23 4.53
N LEU A 21 -17.71 -25.01 4.23
CA LEU A 21 -16.79 -24.19 5.03
C LEU A 21 -17.18 -22.71 4.96
N VAL A 22 -17.30 -22.07 6.13
CA VAL A 22 -17.53 -20.64 6.29
C VAL A 22 -16.29 -20.01 6.89
N ILE A 23 -15.72 -19.00 6.22
CA ILE A 23 -14.54 -18.27 6.70
C ILE A 23 -14.96 -16.85 7.03
N LEU A 24 -14.72 -16.44 8.28
CA LEU A 24 -14.93 -15.08 8.75
C LEU A 24 -13.58 -14.43 9.01
N ASP A 25 -13.18 -13.55 8.11
CA ASP A 25 -11.99 -12.73 8.30
C ASP A 25 -12.29 -11.45 9.10
N GLU A 26 -11.33 -11.03 9.92
CA GLU A 26 -11.43 -9.91 10.86
C GLU A 26 -12.74 -9.91 11.66
N PHE A 27 -13.16 -11.09 12.16
CA PHE A 27 -14.47 -11.31 12.78
C PHE A 27 -14.78 -10.37 13.97
N GLN A 28 -13.76 -9.77 14.60
CA GLN A 28 -13.93 -8.77 15.65
C GLN A 28 -14.66 -7.50 15.19
N ARG A 29 -14.71 -7.24 13.86
CA ARG A 29 -15.55 -6.19 13.26
C ARG A 29 -17.03 -6.57 13.21
N PHE A 30 -17.32 -7.85 13.40
CA PHE A 30 -18.62 -8.46 13.21
C PHE A 30 -19.10 -9.20 14.46
N LYS A 31 -18.72 -8.73 15.66
CA LYS A 31 -19.15 -9.35 16.92
C LYS A 31 -20.66 -9.44 17.06
N ASP A 32 -21.36 -8.45 16.54
CA ASP A 32 -22.82 -8.43 16.51
C ASP A 32 -23.40 -9.57 15.63
N LEU A 33 -22.66 -10.08 14.64
CA LEU A 33 -23.09 -11.27 13.88
C LEU A 33 -23.03 -12.55 14.71
N LEU A 34 -22.14 -12.63 15.70
CA LEU A 34 -21.99 -13.80 16.57
C LEU A 34 -23.00 -13.80 17.73
N HIS A 35 -23.39 -12.62 18.21
CA HIS A 35 -24.11 -12.47 19.48
C HIS A 35 -25.29 -11.50 19.45
N GLY A 36 -25.48 -10.73 18.38
CA GLY A 36 -26.58 -9.79 18.22
C GLY A 36 -27.89 -10.49 17.92
N ASP A 37 -29.01 -9.86 18.25
CA ASP A 37 -30.36 -10.36 17.96
C ASP A 37 -30.99 -9.66 16.75
N ASP A 38 -30.15 -9.04 15.91
CA ASP A 38 -30.60 -8.43 14.68
C ASP A 38 -30.71 -9.44 13.54
N PHE A 39 -31.33 -9.00 12.45
CA PHE A 39 -31.55 -9.84 11.28
C PHE A 39 -30.24 -10.37 10.65
N ALA A 40 -29.15 -9.60 10.72
CA ALA A 40 -27.86 -10.01 10.17
C ALA A 40 -27.24 -11.15 10.98
N ALA A 41 -27.37 -11.11 12.31
CA ALA A 41 -26.94 -12.16 13.21
C ALA A 41 -27.81 -13.43 13.11
N GLU A 42 -29.12 -13.30 12.89
CA GLU A 42 -29.99 -14.46 12.56
C GLU A 42 -29.52 -15.16 11.29
N LEU A 43 -29.20 -14.39 10.25
CA LEU A 43 -28.73 -14.91 8.97
C LEU A 43 -27.36 -15.59 9.11
N ALA A 44 -26.44 -14.97 9.85
CA ALA A 44 -25.12 -15.53 10.13
C ALA A 44 -25.24 -16.84 10.94
N ARG A 45 -26.11 -16.90 11.95
CA ARG A 45 -26.40 -18.13 12.70
C ARG A 45 -26.97 -19.24 11.80
N ALA A 46 -27.86 -18.90 10.87
CA ALA A 46 -28.40 -19.87 9.90
C ALA A 46 -27.30 -20.45 8.98
N LEU A 47 -26.28 -19.65 8.63
CA LEU A 47 -25.11 -20.12 7.89
C LEU A 47 -24.19 -21.01 8.73
N PHE A 48 -23.90 -20.62 9.98
CA PHE A 48 -22.99 -21.39 10.86
C PHE A 48 -23.56 -22.72 11.32
N THR A 49 -24.89 -22.80 11.44
CA THR A 49 -25.60 -24.01 11.89
C THR A 49 -26.16 -24.84 10.72
N TYR A 50 -25.77 -24.51 9.49
CA TYR A 50 -26.21 -25.24 8.31
C TYR A 50 -25.81 -26.72 8.43
N ALA A 51 -26.80 -27.60 8.22
CA ALA A 51 -26.64 -29.04 8.19
C ALA A 51 -27.29 -29.55 6.91
N LYS A 52 -26.59 -30.41 6.16
CA LYS A 52 -27.15 -31.04 4.96
C LYS A 52 -28.27 -32.00 5.38
N GLU A 53 -29.46 -31.84 4.78
CA GLU A 53 -30.57 -32.80 4.97
C GLU A 53 -30.09 -34.22 4.59
N ASP A 54 -30.37 -35.20 5.45
CA ASP A 54 -29.93 -36.61 5.38
C ASP A 54 -28.44 -36.93 5.66
N SER A 55 -27.64 -35.98 6.17
CA SER A 55 -26.28 -36.27 6.67
C SER A 55 -26.03 -35.67 8.06
N ALA A 56 -25.11 -36.26 8.83
CA ALA A 56 -24.63 -35.66 10.08
C ALA A 56 -23.57 -34.56 9.86
N GLU A 57 -23.38 -34.11 8.61
CA GLU A 57 -22.35 -33.13 8.27
C GLU A 57 -22.88 -31.70 8.49
N HIS A 58 -22.09 -30.91 9.22
CA HIS A 58 -22.35 -29.51 9.52
C HIS A 58 -21.34 -28.62 8.81
N ALA A 59 -21.74 -27.40 8.47
CA ALA A 59 -20.83 -26.39 7.95
C ALA A 59 -19.69 -26.15 8.96
N ARG A 60 -18.45 -26.21 8.47
CA ARG A 60 -17.27 -25.90 9.29
C ARG A 60 -17.10 -24.39 9.36
N VAL A 61 -16.78 -23.84 10.52
CA VAL A 61 -16.58 -22.38 10.69
C VAL A 61 -15.13 -22.10 11.07
N LEU A 62 -14.47 -21.24 10.29
CA LEU A 62 -13.13 -20.75 10.56
C LEU A 62 -13.17 -19.25 10.85
N LEU A 63 -12.76 -18.87 12.06
CA LEU A 63 -12.64 -17.47 12.47
C LEU A 63 -11.18 -17.02 12.38
N LEU A 64 -10.92 -16.00 11.57
CA LEU A 64 -9.60 -15.39 11.44
C LEU A 64 -9.62 -14.00 12.08
N SER A 65 -8.67 -13.75 12.97
CA SER A 65 -8.49 -12.44 13.58
C SER A 65 -7.10 -12.30 14.19
N ALA A 66 -6.49 -11.12 14.00
CA ALA A 66 -5.27 -10.75 14.71
C ALA A 66 -5.53 -10.40 16.18
N THR A 67 -6.73 -9.92 16.49
CA THR A 67 -7.18 -9.49 17.82
C THR A 67 -8.64 -9.92 18.03
N PRO A 68 -8.89 -11.18 18.47
CA PRO A 68 -10.25 -11.76 18.53
C PRO A 68 -11.20 -11.04 19.50
N TYR A 69 -10.68 -10.13 20.32
CA TYR A 69 -11.43 -9.28 21.23
C TYR A 69 -10.88 -7.85 21.14
N LYS A 70 -11.70 -6.85 21.51
CA LYS A 70 -11.25 -5.45 21.56
C LYS A 70 -10.17 -5.39 22.65
N MET A 71 -8.91 -5.35 22.26
CA MET A 71 -7.85 -4.89 23.16
C MET A 71 -7.81 -3.39 23.00
N PHE A 72 -8.10 -2.65 24.07
CA PHE A 72 -7.82 -1.22 24.22
C PHE A 72 -8.16 -0.33 23.00
N THR A 73 -9.21 0.48 23.08
CA THR A 73 -9.36 1.66 22.20
C THR A 73 -9.82 2.85 23.02
N GLN A 74 -9.00 3.91 23.02
CA GLN A 74 -9.20 5.30 23.48
C GLN A 74 -10.03 5.62 24.76
N HIS A 75 -9.50 6.61 25.48
CA HIS A 75 -9.92 7.13 26.78
C HIS A 75 -11.27 7.91 26.80
N ASP A 76 -12.21 7.57 25.92
CA ASP A 76 -13.58 8.12 25.91
C ASP A 76 -14.67 7.06 26.18
N GLU A 77 -14.34 5.77 26.27
CA GLU A 77 -15.29 4.72 26.69
C GLU A 77 -15.06 4.33 28.16
N ALA A 78 -15.66 5.10 29.07
CA ALA A 78 -15.57 4.92 30.52
C ALA A 78 -16.35 3.69 31.08
N THR A 79 -16.38 2.57 30.36
CA THR A 79 -17.01 1.31 30.79
C THR A 79 -16.00 0.17 30.74
N GLY A 80 -15.08 0.14 31.71
CA GLY A 80 -13.99 -0.84 31.82
C GLY A 80 -14.38 -2.31 32.09
N ASP A 81 -15.64 -2.70 31.87
CA ASP A 81 -16.17 -4.06 32.10
C ASP A 81 -16.47 -4.87 30.81
N ASP A 82 -16.29 -4.31 29.61
CA ASP A 82 -16.70 -4.97 28.35
C ASP A 82 -15.68 -5.99 27.80
N HIS A 83 -14.37 -5.86 28.10
CA HIS A 83 -13.32 -6.68 27.44
C HIS A 83 -13.30 -8.16 27.81
N LEU A 84 -13.39 -8.48 29.10
CA LEU A 84 -13.44 -9.87 29.58
C LEU A 84 -14.74 -10.52 29.11
N LYS A 85 -15.83 -9.75 29.08
CA LYS A 85 -17.14 -10.20 28.63
C LYS A 85 -17.11 -10.57 27.14
N ASP A 86 -16.56 -9.71 26.28
CA ASP A 86 -16.36 -9.96 24.85
C ASP A 86 -15.54 -11.24 24.60
N PHE A 87 -14.43 -11.40 25.31
CA PHE A 87 -13.57 -12.56 25.15
C PHE A 87 -14.27 -13.85 25.59
N LEU A 88 -14.97 -13.83 26.72
CA LEU A 88 -15.76 -14.97 27.20
C LEU A 88 -16.93 -15.30 26.27
N GLN A 89 -17.56 -14.32 25.63
CA GLN A 89 -18.60 -14.55 24.63
C GLN A 89 -18.04 -15.26 23.38
N THR A 90 -16.86 -14.84 22.92
CA THR A 90 -16.19 -15.51 21.79
C THR A 90 -15.83 -16.96 22.16
N VAL A 91 -15.26 -17.19 23.35
CA VAL A 91 -14.94 -18.55 23.83
C VAL A 91 -16.21 -19.40 23.99
N ARG A 92 -17.32 -18.80 24.44
CA ARG A 92 -18.62 -19.48 24.55
C ARG A 92 -19.11 -19.98 23.19
N PHE A 93 -18.98 -19.16 22.15
CA PHE A 93 -19.32 -19.54 20.78
C PHE A 93 -18.43 -20.68 20.28
N LEU A 94 -17.11 -20.58 20.51
CA LEU A 94 -16.14 -21.58 20.05
C LEU A 94 -16.26 -22.93 20.77
N HIS A 95 -16.58 -22.94 22.06
CA HIS A 95 -16.75 -24.18 22.82
C HIS A 95 -18.08 -24.87 22.59
N ASP A 96 -19.12 -24.11 22.23
CA ASP A 96 -20.52 -24.58 22.13
C ASP A 96 -20.98 -25.38 23.38
N ASP A 97 -20.38 -25.10 24.54
CA ASP A 97 -20.63 -25.78 25.81
C ASP A 97 -20.56 -24.77 26.98
N PRO A 98 -21.69 -24.48 27.65
CA PRO A 98 -21.74 -23.57 28.80
C PRO A 98 -20.87 -24.01 29.99
N GLU A 99 -20.85 -25.30 30.34
CA GLU A 99 -20.11 -25.79 31.52
C GLU A 99 -18.60 -25.66 31.28
N ARG A 100 -18.17 -26.00 30.07
CA ARG A 100 -16.79 -25.85 29.64
C ARG A 100 -16.34 -24.38 29.66
N THR A 101 -17.20 -23.49 29.17
CA THR A 101 -16.95 -22.04 29.19
C THR A 101 -16.84 -21.50 30.62
N GLU A 102 -17.70 -21.95 31.54
CA GLU A 102 -17.67 -21.54 32.94
C GLU A 102 -16.40 -22.03 33.66
N ARG A 103 -15.98 -23.28 33.41
CA ARG A 103 -14.69 -23.81 33.89
C ARG A 103 -13.53 -22.96 33.40
N PHE A 104 -13.50 -22.62 32.11
CA PHE A 104 -12.49 -21.75 31.53
C PHE A 104 -12.45 -20.37 32.21
N ALA A 105 -13.62 -19.73 32.38
CA ALA A 105 -13.72 -18.43 33.05
C ALA A 105 -13.20 -18.47 34.50
N SER A 106 -13.44 -19.57 35.21
CA SER A 106 -12.91 -19.78 36.57
C SER A 106 -11.38 -19.87 36.60
N HIS A 107 -10.78 -20.64 35.67
CA HIS A 107 -9.32 -20.73 35.53
C HIS A 107 -8.70 -19.38 35.17
N LEU A 108 -9.30 -18.64 34.23
CA LEU A 108 -8.85 -17.31 33.81
C LEU A 108 -8.88 -16.31 34.98
N GLY A 109 -9.95 -16.31 35.77
CA GLY A 109 -10.07 -15.47 36.96
C GLY A 109 -9.10 -15.85 38.08
N ARG A 110 -8.82 -17.15 38.29
CA ARG A 110 -7.79 -17.61 39.24
C ARG A 110 -6.40 -17.13 38.83
N TYR A 111 -6.08 -17.23 37.54
CA TYR A 111 -4.82 -16.77 36.99
C TYR A 111 -4.62 -15.25 37.21
N GLY A 112 -5.62 -14.42 36.89
CA GLY A 112 -5.56 -12.97 37.14
C GLY A 112 -5.34 -12.58 38.60
N ARG A 113 -6.10 -13.20 39.53
CA ARG A 113 -5.92 -12.96 40.98
C ARG A 113 -4.53 -13.38 41.46
N SER A 114 -3.99 -14.46 40.88
CA SER A 114 -2.65 -14.96 41.22
C SER A 114 -1.55 -14.04 40.69
N LEU A 115 -1.71 -13.44 39.51
CA LEU A 115 -0.79 -12.43 38.97
C LEU A 115 -0.70 -11.20 39.87
N LEU A 116 -1.83 -10.71 40.38
CA LEU A 116 -1.88 -9.58 41.35
C LEU A 116 -1.31 -9.93 42.73
N ARG A 117 -0.98 -11.20 42.96
CA ARG A 117 -0.36 -11.72 44.19
C ARG A 117 0.94 -12.48 43.90
N TYR A 118 1.60 -12.16 42.79
CA TYR A 118 2.78 -12.89 42.31
C TYR A 118 3.88 -13.10 43.38
N GLN A 119 4.05 -12.15 44.30
CA GLN A 119 5.05 -12.23 45.37
C GLN A 119 4.69 -13.23 46.49
N SER A 120 3.41 -13.57 46.66
CA SER A 120 2.92 -14.42 47.75
C SER A 120 2.33 -15.76 47.28
N VAL A 121 2.16 -15.93 45.97
CA VAL A 121 1.67 -17.17 45.35
C VAL A 121 2.84 -17.97 44.78
N SER A 122 2.79 -19.29 44.90
CA SER A 122 3.84 -20.15 44.35
C SER A 122 3.86 -20.09 42.82
N ARG A 123 5.06 -20.19 42.22
CA ARG A 123 5.21 -20.21 40.75
C ARG A 123 4.49 -21.41 40.12
N SER A 124 4.40 -22.54 40.83
CA SER A 124 3.69 -23.73 40.34
C SER A 124 2.19 -23.49 40.18
N GLU A 125 1.55 -22.77 41.10
CA GLU A 125 0.12 -22.45 41.01
C GLU A 125 -0.21 -21.57 39.79
N LEU A 126 0.67 -20.61 39.47
CA LEU A 126 0.55 -19.78 38.27
C LEU A 126 0.73 -20.61 36.99
N CYS A 127 1.72 -21.51 36.96
CA CYS A 127 1.96 -22.41 35.84
C CYS A 127 0.81 -23.42 35.64
N GLU A 128 0.24 -23.98 36.71
CA GLU A 128 -0.93 -24.86 36.64
C GLU A 128 -2.16 -24.14 36.05
N SER A 129 -2.42 -22.91 36.53
CA SER A 129 -3.53 -22.10 36.02
C SER A 129 -3.32 -21.74 34.54
N LYS A 130 -2.09 -21.39 34.15
CA LYS A 130 -1.70 -21.17 32.75
C LYS A 130 -1.95 -22.43 31.91
N ALA A 131 -1.46 -23.59 32.33
CA ALA A 131 -1.59 -24.83 31.57
C ALA A 131 -3.07 -25.23 31.36
N ALA A 132 -3.92 -24.99 32.36
CA ALA A 132 -5.36 -25.22 32.23
C ALA A 132 -6.02 -24.28 31.19
N ILE A 133 -5.62 -23.00 31.16
CA ILE A 133 -6.08 -22.01 30.17
C ILE A 133 -5.63 -22.41 28.76
N GLU A 134 -4.35 -22.78 28.59
CA GLU A 134 -3.80 -23.20 27.30
C GLU A 134 -4.48 -24.47 26.77
N THR A 135 -4.70 -25.46 27.63
CA THR A 135 -5.40 -26.70 27.26
C THR A 135 -6.81 -26.39 26.77
N GLY A 136 -7.55 -25.56 27.52
CA GLY A 136 -8.91 -25.19 27.15
C GLY A 136 -8.99 -24.47 25.79
N LEU A 137 -8.09 -23.53 25.54
CA LEU A 137 -8.08 -22.73 24.30
C LEU A 137 -7.51 -23.47 23.09
N LYS A 138 -6.46 -24.30 23.25
CA LYS A 138 -5.81 -25.02 22.14
C LYS A 138 -6.72 -25.99 21.40
N GLU A 139 -7.84 -26.39 22.00
CA GLU A 139 -8.85 -27.22 21.34
C GLU A 139 -9.66 -26.48 20.28
N VAL A 140 -9.77 -25.14 20.38
CA VAL A 140 -10.63 -24.32 19.50
C VAL A 140 -9.92 -23.12 18.86
N MET A 141 -8.70 -22.82 19.31
CA MET A 141 -7.94 -21.64 18.91
C MET A 141 -6.47 -21.99 18.77
N VAL A 142 -5.87 -21.51 17.68
CA VAL A 142 -4.43 -21.55 17.45
C VAL A 142 -3.94 -20.11 17.26
N ARG A 143 -2.82 -19.77 17.88
CA ARG A 143 -2.17 -18.46 17.71
C ARG A 143 -0.66 -18.63 17.64
N THR A 144 -0.09 -18.27 16.49
CA THR A 144 1.36 -18.25 16.31
C THR A 144 1.87 -16.83 16.41
N GLU A 145 2.81 -16.56 17.32
CA GLU A 145 3.38 -15.22 17.54
C GLU A 145 4.80 -15.11 16.98
N ARG A 146 5.10 -14.04 16.25
CA ARG A 146 6.42 -13.82 15.64
C ARG A 146 7.52 -13.59 16.67
N LEU A 147 7.20 -12.84 17.72
CA LEU A 147 8.14 -12.57 18.81
C LEU A 147 8.53 -13.86 19.55
N ALA A 148 7.71 -14.92 19.55
CA ALA A 148 8.06 -16.17 20.23
C ALA A 148 9.08 -17.02 19.44
N VAL A 149 9.33 -16.70 18.16
CA VAL A 149 10.18 -17.50 17.26
C VAL A 149 11.67 -17.23 17.45
N THR A 150 12.06 -15.98 17.77
CA THR A 150 13.48 -15.64 17.92
C THR A 150 13.98 -15.90 19.34
N ALA A 151 15.26 -16.28 19.49
CA ALA A 151 15.86 -16.61 20.78
C ALA A 151 15.79 -15.46 21.81
N ASN A 152 15.88 -14.21 21.35
CA ASN A 152 15.76 -12.99 22.15
C ASN A 152 14.31 -12.47 22.27
N ARG A 153 13.35 -13.20 21.71
CA ARG A 153 11.93 -12.89 21.62
C ARG A 153 11.55 -11.51 21.07
N ASN A 154 12.35 -10.97 20.15
CA ASN A 154 12.09 -9.68 19.52
C ASN A 154 11.51 -9.77 18.10
N GLY A 155 11.45 -10.96 17.48
CA GLY A 155 10.85 -11.16 16.15
C GLY A 155 11.43 -10.25 15.06
N MET A 156 12.75 -9.99 15.08
CA MET A 156 13.47 -9.01 14.23
C MET A 156 13.22 -7.53 14.55
N LEU A 157 12.45 -7.19 15.58
CA LEU A 157 12.25 -5.80 15.98
C LEU A 157 13.47 -5.24 16.72
N VAL A 158 13.92 -4.06 16.31
CA VAL A 158 14.96 -3.29 16.98
C VAL A 158 14.51 -1.86 17.17
N GLU A 159 14.77 -1.32 18.35
CA GLU A 159 14.66 0.11 18.56
C GLU A 159 15.98 0.76 18.11
N VAL A 160 15.91 1.57 17.07
CA VAL A 160 17.07 2.31 16.58
C VAL A 160 17.27 3.52 17.50
N PRO A 161 18.44 3.67 18.15
CA PRO A 161 18.73 4.84 18.94
C PRO A 161 18.65 6.07 18.05
N ALA A 162 17.69 6.96 18.30
CA ALA A 162 17.68 8.24 17.62
C ALA A 162 18.95 9.01 18.01
N ALA A 163 19.63 9.61 17.02
CA ALA A 163 20.61 10.64 17.32
C ALA A 163 19.97 11.67 18.27
N PRO A 164 20.72 12.22 19.25
CA PRO A 164 20.15 13.17 20.21
C PRO A 164 19.45 14.30 19.46
N LEU A 165 18.14 14.41 19.64
CA LEU A 165 17.40 15.52 19.05
C LEU A 165 17.95 16.83 19.63
N SER A 166 18.42 17.71 18.77
CA SER A 166 18.93 19.02 19.18
C SER A 166 17.78 20.01 19.27
N LEU A 167 17.47 20.48 20.48
CA LEU A 167 16.58 21.62 20.66
C LEU A 167 17.39 22.91 20.42
N GLU A 168 16.88 23.74 19.52
CA GLU A 168 17.49 25.03 19.18
C GLU A 168 16.72 26.18 19.85
N PRO A 169 17.37 27.31 20.16
CA PRO A 169 16.69 28.46 20.77
C PRO A 169 15.45 28.92 19.98
N ALA A 170 15.50 28.83 18.65
CA ALA A 170 14.40 29.16 17.75
C ALA A 170 13.15 28.28 17.97
N ASP A 171 13.33 27.01 18.38
CA ASP A 171 12.20 26.14 18.69
C ASP A 171 11.40 26.69 19.89
N LEU A 172 12.10 27.18 20.92
CA LEU A 172 11.49 27.69 22.14
C LEU A 172 10.82 29.05 21.92
N THR A 173 11.43 29.93 21.12
CA THR A 173 10.81 31.22 20.77
C THR A 173 9.57 31.00 19.92
N SER A 174 9.56 30.01 19.02
CA SER A 174 8.38 29.60 18.25
C SER A 174 7.24 29.08 19.14
N TYR A 175 7.55 28.29 20.19
CA TYR A 175 6.56 27.90 21.20
C TYR A 175 5.95 29.11 21.90
N LEU A 176 6.78 30.06 22.37
CA LEU A 176 6.31 31.26 23.06
C LEU A 176 5.41 32.12 22.16
N ALA A 177 5.75 32.23 20.87
CA ALA A 177 4.94 32.94 19.89
C ALA A 177 3.56 32.27 19.70
N LEU A 178 3.52 30.95 19.52
CA LEU A 178 2.27 30.19 19.41
C LEU A 178 1.42 30.27 20.68
N GLN A 179 2.04 30.20 21.86
CA GLN A 179 1.36 30.33 23.15
C GLN A 179 0.85 31.76 23.38
N GLY A 180 1.58 32.78 22.91
CA GLY A 180 1.13 34.17 22.89
C GLY A 180 -0.14 34.35 22.05
N VAL A 181 -0.17 33.77 20.85
CA VAL A 181 -1.36 33.73 20.00
C VAL A 181 -2.52 33.02 20.70
N ALA A 182 -2.28 31.86 21.32
CA ALA A 182 -3.29 31.14 22.09
C ALA A 182 -3.88 31.98 23.23
N GLY A 183 -3.03 32.73 23.95
CA GLY A 183 -3.48 33.66 25.00
C GLY A 183 -4.39 34.77 24.47
N VAL A 184 -4.10 35.34 23.29
CA VAL A 184 -4.95 36.37 22.67
C VAL A 184 -6.33 35.82 22.30
N VAL A 185 -6.40 34.58 21.83
CA VAL A 185 -7.66 33.94 21.42
C VAL A 185 -8.33 33.09 22.51
N ASN A 186 -7.87 33.22 23.76
CA ASN A 186 -8.32 32.46 24.93
C ASN A 186 -8.34 30.92 24.72
N HIS A 187 -7.34 30.40 24.02
CA HIS A 187 -7.13 28.97 23.84
C HIS A 187 -6.20 28.41 24.94
N GLY A 188 -6.38 27.13 25.29
CA GLY A 188 -5.52 26.43 26.25
C GLY A 188 -4.10 26.18 25.76
N ASP A 189 -3.32 25.43 26.55
CA ASP A 189 -1.91 25.10 26.28
C ASP A 189 -1.69 24.51 24.88
N THR A 190 -0.66 25.03 24.19
CA THR A 190 -0.28 24.63 22.83
C THR A 190 0.90 23.68 22.77
N MET A 191 1.43 23.25 23.92
CA MET A 191 2.62 22.40 24.02
C MET A 191 2.57 21.16 23.12
N GLU A 192 1.47 20.40 23.13
CA GLU A 192 1.37 19.18 22.31
C GLU A 192 1.30 19.47 20.80
N PHE A 193 0.72 20.61 20.40
CA PHE A 193 0.74 21.07 19.01
C PHE A 193 2.16 21.46 18.59
N TRP A 194 2.85 22.28 19.39
CA TRP A 194 4.22 22.72 19.13
C TRP A 194 5.21 21.55 19.00
N LYS A 195 5.15 20.58 19.93
CA LYS A 195 6.01 19.37 19.87
C LYS A 195 5.78 18.56 18.59
N SER A 196 4.58 18.62 18.01
CA SER A 196 4.15 17.71 16.93
C SER A 196 4.16 18.36 15.56
N ALA A 197 3.80 19.63 15.44
CA ALA A 197 3.52 20.29 14.17
C ALA A 197 4.22 21.67 14.11
N PRO A 198 5.41 21.78 13.48
CA PRO A 198 5.96 23.09 13.16
C PRO A 198 5.01 23.87 12.26
N TYR A 199 5.11 25.21 12.32
CA TYR A 199 4.28 26.11 11.51
C TYR A 199 2.78 25.82 11.65
N ALA A 200 2.32 25.50 12.87
CA ALA A 200 0.94 25.10 13.14
C ALA A 200 -0.08 26.10 12.59
N LEU A 201 0.20 27.40 12.69
CA LEU A 201 -0.68 28.45 12.15
C LEU A 201 -0.78 28.41 10.62
N ASN A 202 0.25 27.96 9.89
CA ASN A 202 0.21 27.83 8.44
C ASN A 202 -0.55 26.56 8.00
N PHE A 203 -0.40 25.45 8.73
CA PHE A 203 -0.89 24.15 8.28
C PHE A 203 -2.20 23.67 8.90
N MET A 204 -2.60 24.16 10.08
CA MET A 204 -3.88 23.79 10.68
C MET A 204 -5.05 24.24 9.80
N ASP A 205 -6.04 23.34 9.65
CA ASP A 205 -7.28 23.60 8.92
C ASP A 205 -8.45 23.79 9.92
N ASP A 206 -9.10 22.70 10.33
CA ASP A 206 -10.34 22.72 11.14
C ASP A 206 -10.12 22.75 12.66
N TYR A 207 -8.96 23.20 13.14
CA TYR A 207 -8.68 23.25 14.58
C TYR A 207 -9.33 24.47 15.23
N GLN A 208 -9.86 24.34 16.45
CA GLN A 208 -10.45 25.46 17.19
C GLN A 208 -9.48 26.64 17.33
N LEU A 209 -8.21 26.37 17.67
CA LEU A 209 -7.13 27.38 17.71
C LEU A 209 -7.03 28.16 16.38
N LYS A 210 -7.07 27.46 15.25
CA LYS A 210 -6.97 28.05 13.91
C LYS A 210 -8.19 28.88 13.54
N GLN A 211 -9.40 28.38 13.85
CA GLN A 211 -10.64 29.10 13.60
C GLN A 211 -10.70 30.40 14.40
N HIS A 212 -10.32 30.36 15.68
CA HIS A 212 -10.26 31.55 16.52
C HIS A 212 -9.16 32.52 16.08
N PHE A 213 -7.99 32.01 15.68
CA PHE A 213 -6.92 32.81 15.10
C PHE A 213 -7.39 33.58 13.85
N LYS A 214 -8.01 32.91 12.87
CA LYS A 214 -8.56 33.57 11.67
C LYS A 214 -9.55 34.68 12.03
N ARG A 215 -10.51 34.42 12.92
CA ARG A 215 -11.46 35.45 13.39
C ARG A 215 -10.77 36.64 14.07
N ALA A 216 -9.75 36.38 14.88
CA ALA A 216 -9.01 37.43 15.58
C ALA A 216 -8.13 38.28 14.64
N THR A 217 -7.71 37.76 13.48
CA THR A 217 -7.01 38.59 12.47
C THR A 217 -7.91 39.66 11.84
N GLU A 218 -9.22 39.41 11.79
CA GLU A 218 -10.24 40.32 11.24
C GLU A 218 -10.79 41.30 12.28
N SER A 219 -10.45 41.14 13.56
CA SER A 219 -10.99 41.92 14.67
C SER A 219 -10.02 43.00 15.18
N ALA A 220 -10.36 43.63 16.31
CA ALA A 220 -9.47 44.52 17.05
C ALA A 220 -8.32 43.77 17.76
N GLU A 221 -8.40 42.43 17.88
CA GLU A 221 -7.34 41.61 18.48
C GLU A 221 -6.13 41.42 17.56
N SER A 222 -6.24 41.74 16.26
CA SER A 222 -5.16 41.60 15.26
C SER A 222 -3.85 42.29 15.67
N GLU A 223 -3.93 43.45 16.32
CA GLU A 223 -2.75 44.15 16.85
C GLU A 223 -2.05 43.33 17.95
N LYS A 224 -2.83 42.71 18.85
CA LYS A 224 -2.27 41.84 19.91
C LYS A 224 -1.64 40.58 19.31
N LEU A 225 -2.23 40.03 18.25
CA LEU A 225 -1.63 38.92 17.50
C LEU A 225 -0.32 39.33 16.84
N PHE A 226 -0.25 40.53 16.27
CA PHE A 226 0.98 41.05 15.68
C PHE A 226 2.08 41.17 16.73
N GLN A 227 1.79 41.75 17.90
CA GLN A 227 2.78 41.85 18.99
C GLN A 227 3.28 40.48 19.47
N ALA A 228 2.43 39.45 19.46
CA ALA A 228 2.82 38.10 19.81
C ALA A 228 3.77 37.45 18.79
N LEU A 229 3.60 37.75 17.50
CA LEU A 229 4.36 37.14 16.39
C LEU A 229 5.56 37.98 15.92
N ALA A 230 5.52 39.31 16.05
CA ALA A 230 6.51 40.23 15.50
C ALA A 230 7.91 40.07 16.12
N ASN A 231 7.98 39.58 17.37
CA ASN A 231 9.26 39.27 18.02
C ASN A 231 9.90 37.99 17.50
N VAL A 232 9.15 37.14 16.78
CA VAL A 232 9.59 35.84 16.25
C VAL A 232 8.98 35.63 14.86
N PRO A 233 9.33 36.44 13.85
CA PRO A 233 8.75 36.34 12.52
C PRO A 233 9.03 34.98 11.85
N GLU A 234 10.11 34.31 12.26
CA GLU A 234 10.50 32.96 11.82
C GLU A 234 9.51 31.86 12.27
N SER A 235 8.55 32.17 13.15
CA SER A 235 7.50 31.23 13.59
C SER A 235 6.42 30.97 12.53
N VAL A 236 6.41 31.74 11.44
CA VAL A 236 5.49 31.58 10.29
C VAL A 236 6.28 31.44 8.99
N LEU A 237 5.70 30.71 8.02
CA LEU A 237 6.35 30.51 6.72
C LEU A 237 6.35 31.78 5.86
N SER A 238 7.52 32.11 5.30
CA SER A 238 7.73 33.19 4.36
C SER A 238 7.41 32.76 2.93
N ARG A 239 6.48 33.47 2.27
CA ARG A 239 6.14 33.25 0.86
C ARG A 239 7.36 33.46 -0.05
N GLU A 240 8.15 34.51 0.21
CA GLU A 240 9.34 34.83 -0.59
C GLU A 240 10.34 33.68 -0.58
N ASP A 241 10.60 33.11 0.60
CA ASP A 241 11.58 32.03 0.73
C ASP A 241 11.09 30.75 0.05
N LEU A 242 9.79 30.44 0.16
CA LEU A 242 9.17 29.31 -0.53
C LEU A 242 9.18 29.49 -2.06
N GLU A 243 8.86 30.69 -2.57
CA GLU A 243 8.85 31.00 -4.00
C GLU A 243 10.25 31.02 -4.63
N ALA A 244 11.28 31.32 -3.84
CA ALA A 244 12.68 31.33 -4.25
C ALA A 244 13.39 29.98 -4.03
N TYR A 245 12.71 28.94 -3.51
CA TYR A 245 13.35 27.69 -3.06
C TYR A 245 14.54 27.95 -2.11
N ARG A 246 14.46 28.95 -1.24
CA ARG A 246 15.46 29.16 -0.19
C ARG A 246 15.35 28.07 0.87
N ALA A 247 16.44 27.83 1.60
CA ALA A 247 16.42 26.92 2.73
C ALA A 247 15.47 27.47 3.80
N VAL A 248 14.51 26.64 4.23
CA VAL A 248 13.57 26.95 5.29
C VAL A 248 13.92 26.08 6.49
N ASP A 249 14.10 26.68 7.66
CA ASP A 249 14.29 25.93 8.90
C ASP A 249 13.04 25.05 9.14
N PRO A 250 13.17 23.76 9.42
CA PRO A 250 12.03 22.95 9.82
C PRO A 250 11.35 23.39 11.12
N ALA A 251 12.00 24.23 11.94
CA ALA A 251 11.49 24.80 13.21
C ALA A 251 10.95 23.75 14.19
N ASN A 252 11.46 22.53 14.10
CA ASN A 252 11.12 21.40 14.96
C ASN A 252 12.21 20.33 14.87
N SER A 253 12.71 19.89 16.03
CA SER A 253 13.80 18.93 16.10
C SER A 253 13.45 17.54 15.57
N ARG A 254 12.19 17.09 15.66
CA ARG A 254 11.74 15.83 15.04
C ARG A 254 11.76 15.92 13.52
N LEU A 255 11.38 17.07 12.97
CA LEU A 255 11.38 17.29 11.52
C LEU A 255 12.81 17.43 10.98
N ARG A 256 13.70 18.14 11.70
CA ARG A 256 15.15 18.16 11.41
C ARG A 256 15.75 16.76 11.42
N TRP A 257 15.42 15.95 12.41
CA TRP A 257 15.84 14.54 12.46
C TRP A 257 15.30 13.72 11.28
N LEU A 258 14.00 13.83 10.96
CA LEU A 258 13.44 13.07 9.84
C LEU A 258 14.10 13.46 8.51
N LEU A 259 14.38 14.74 8.29
CA LEU A 259 15.12 15.22 7.13
C LEU A 259 16.53 14.64 7.10
N HIS A 260 17.23 14.63 8.24
CA HIS A 260 18.56 14.03 8.38
C HIS A 260 18.57 12.56 7.97
N GLU A 261 17.64 11.76 8.51
CA GLU A 261 17.52 10.32 8.26
C GLU A 261 16.97 9.94 6.88
N THR A 262 16.54 10.92 6.08
CA THR A 262 15.96 10.69 4.75
C THR A 262 16.66 11.54 3.70
N VAL A 263 16.21 12.77 3.51
CA VAL A 263 16.66 13.68 2.45
C VAL A 263 18.16 13.99 2.53
N GLN A 264 18.71 14.16 3.74
CA GLN A 264 20.14 14.46 3.90
C GLN A 264 21.03 13.21 3.81
N ALA A 265 20.45 12.03 3.95
CA ALA A 265 21.13 10.75 3.83
C ALA A 265 21.31 10.28 2.37
N GLY A 266 20.86 11.04 1.37
CA GLY A 266 20.95 10.67 -0.06
C GLY A 266 19.65 10.11 -0.65
N ALA A 267 18.61 9.91 0.17
CA ALA A 267 17.39 9.25 -0.27
C ALA A 267 16.60 10.04 -1.35
N ALA A 268 16.78 11.36 -1.43
CA ALA A 268 16.15 12.18 -2.46
C ALA A 268 16.77 11.95 -3.84
N GLU A 269 18.06 11.63 -3.91
CA GLU A 269 18.79 11.31 -5.13
C GLU A 269 18.50 9.88 -5.63
N MET A 270 17.85 9.04 -4.82
CA MET A 270 17.37 7.71 -5.16
C MET A 270 15.93 7.76 -5.69
N PHE A 271 15.74 7.54 -6.99
CA PHE A 271 14.39 7.48 -7.59
C PHE A 271 13.67 6.14 -7.36
N TRP A 272 14.40 5.16 -6.83
CA TRP A 272 13.89 3.90 -6.30
C TRP A 272 14.78 3.40 -5.14
N THR A 273 14.25 2.53 -4.29
CA THR A 273 15.03 1.89 -3.22
C THR A 273 16.12 0.98 -3.81
N ALA A 274 17.30 0.94 -3.19
CA ALA A 274 18.37 0.03 -3.59
C ALA A 274 17.86 -1.43 -3.63
N ALA A 275 18.29 -2.19 -4.64
CA ALA A 275 17.89 -3.59 -4.80
C ALA A 275 18.28 -4.41 -3.57
N SER A 276 17.38 -5.25 -3.07
CA SER A 276 17.69 -6.15 -1.95
C SER A 276 18.71 -7.23 -2.36
N CYS A 277 18.78 -7.58 -3.65
CA CYS A 277 19.75 -8.51 -4.24
C CYS A 277 20.33 -7.94 -5.56
N PRO A 278 21.31 -7.00 -5.52
CA PRO A 278 21.83 -6.37 -6.73
C PRO A 278 22.68 -7.36 -7.54
N TYR A 279 22.60 -7.38 -8.87
CA TYR A 279 23.39 -8.33 -9.66
C TYR A 279 24.87 -7.98 -9.76
N TYR A 280 25.20 -6.70 -9.69
CA TYR A 280 26.54 -6.14 -9.66
C TYR A 280 26.63 -5.04 -8.60
N GLU A 281 27.82 -4.56 -8.29
CA GLU A 281 28.03 -3.46 -7.33
C GLU A 281 27.31 -2.20 -7.81
N PRO A 282 26.31 -1.68 -7.06
CA PRO A 282 25.64 -0.44 -7.41
C PRO A 282 26.58 0.78 -7.30
N GLU A 283 26.34 1.80 -8.12
CA GLU A 283 27.16 3.01 -8.21
C GLU A 283 26.34 4.29 -8.00
N GLY A 284 27.01 5.44 -7.88
CA GLY A 284 26.39 6.76 -7.69
C GLY A 284 25.51 6.83 -6.45
N ALA A 285 24.27 7.29 -6.61
CA ALA A 285 23.29 7.46 -5.53
C ALA A 285 22.89 6.16 -4.81
N PHE A 286 23.39 4.99 -5.26
CA PHE A 286 23.11 3.70 -4.65
C PHE A 286 24.31 3.13 -3.87
N THR A 287 25.43 3.86 -3.80
CA THR A 287 26.68 3.40 -3.18
C THR A 287 26.62 3.49 -1.66
N GLY A 288 26.85 2.39 -0.94
CA GLY A 288 26.89 2.39 0.55
C GLY A 288 25.53 2.57 1.25
N GLU A 289 24.46 2.78 0.48
CA GLU A 289 23.12 3.13 0.95
C GLU A 289 22.18 1.93 1.16
N ALA A 290 22.70 0.70 1.19
CA ALA A 290 21.92 -0.53 1.41
C ALA A 290 21.05 -0.50 2.70
N ARG A 291 21.31 0.46 3.60
CA ARG A 291 20.58 0.67 4.87
C ARG A 291 19.38 1.59 4.76
N ILE A 292 19.23 2.40 3.72
CA ILE A 292 18.09 3.31 3.60
C ILE A 292 16.83 2.49 3.28
N THR A 293 15.79 2.69 4.07
CA THR A 293 14.45 2.15 3.83
C THR A 293 13.43 3.27 3.93
N LYS A 294 12.29 3.10 3.28
CA LYS A 294 11.14 4.00 3.43
C LYS A 294 10.72 4.13 4.90
N ARG A 295 10.07 5.25 5.24
CA ARG A 295 9.61 5.58 6.60
C ARG A 295 8.08 5.63 6.64
N LEU A 296 7.49 4.83 7.53
CA LEU A 296 6.06 4.91 7.87
C LEU A 296 5.89 5.70 9.17
N VAL A 297 5.33 6.92 9.09
CA VAL A 297 5.23 7.86 10.20
C VAL A 297 3.81 7.88 10.78
N PHE A 298 3.68 7.59 12.08
CA PHE A 298 2.41 7.63 12.80
C PHE A 298 2.32 8.83 13.75
N SER A 299 1.31 9.66 13.53
CA SER A 299 0.98 10.82 14.37
C SER A 299 -0.34 10.63 15.11
N ALA A 300 -0.46 11.27 16.28
CA ALA A 300 -1.74 11.42 16.98
C ALA A 300 -2.58 12.58 16.42
N TRP A 301 -1.95 13.54 15.73
CA TRP A 301 -2.57 14.78 15.27
C TRP A 301 -2.74 14.79 13.74
N GLN A 302 -3.92 15.21 13.27
CA GLN A 302 -4.25 15.26 11.84
C GLN A 302 -3.47 16.31 11.04
N VAL A 303 -2.91 17.33 11.70
CA VAL A 303 -2.11 18.38 11.05
C VAL A 303 -0.71 17.87 10.65
N VAL A 304 -0.16 16.90 11.40
CA VAL A 304 1.22 16.44 11.21
C VAL A 304 1.46 15.80 9.84
N PRO A 305 0.61 14.88 9.33
CA PRO A 305 0.79 14.36 7.98
C PRO A 305 0.92 15.43 6.90
N LYS A 306 0.17 16.54 7.05
CA LYS A 306 0.21 17.66 6.11
C LYS A 306 1.56 18.39 6.21
N VAL A 307 2.00 18.71 7.42
CA VAL A 307 3.27 19.39 7.69
C VAL A 307 4.46 18.56 7.19
N VAL A 308 4.51 17.27 7.57
CA VAL A 308 5.60 16.36 7.19
C VAL A 308 5.65 16.18 5.67
N ALA A 309 4.52 15.90 5.03
CA ALA A 309 4.47 15.72 3.58
C ALA A 309 4.92 16.98 2.83
N SER A 310 4.45 18.16 3.24
CA SER A 310 4.80 19.45 2.63
C SER A 310 6.27 19.82 2.81
N MET A 311 6.77 19.81 4.05
CA MET A 311 8.11 20.30 4.36
C MET A 311 9.21 19.34 3.88
N VAL A 312 9.00 18.02 4.03
CA VAL A 312 9.98 17.02 3.58
C VAL A 312 10.05 16.98 2.05
N SER A 313 8.92 17.06 1.35
CA SER A 313 8.92 17.11 -0.12
C SER A 313 9.51 18.41 -0.65
N PHE A 314 9.24 19.55 0.00
CA PHE A 314 9.85 20.83 -0.36
C PHE A 314 11.38 20.79 -0.27
N GLU A 315 11.93 20.25 0.82
CA GLU A 315 13.38 20.13 0.99
C GLU A 315 14.01 19.15 -0.01
N ALA A 316 13.34 18.02 -0.29
CA ALA A 316 13.79 17.08 -1.33
C ALA A 316 13.82 17.74 -2.72
N GLU A 317 12.74 18.42 -3.10
CA GLU A 317 12.62 19.14 -4.38
C GLU A 317 13.68 20.25 -4.49
N ARG A 318 13.87 21.05 -3.43
CA ARG A 318 14.90 22.09 -3.34
C ARG A 318 16.30 21.52 -3.58
N ARG A 319 16.62 20.37 -2.96
CA ARG A 319 17.93 19.72 -3.12
C ARG A 319 18.14 19.13 -4.49
N LEU A 320 17.12 18.58 -5.13
CA LEU A 320 17.21 18.00 -6.49
C LEU A 320 17.27 19.05 -7.58
N LEU A 321 16.55 20.16 -7.42
CA LEU A 321 16.66 21.31 -8.31
C LEU A 321 18.00 22.05 -8.12
N GLY A 322 18.58 21.94 -6.93
CA GLY A 322 19.79 22.68 -6.55
C GLY A 322 19.42 24.07 -6.08
N ALA A 323 20.31 24.72 -5.32
CA ALA A 323 20.12 26.13 -5.01
C ALA A 323 20.08 26.89 -6.35
N PRO A 324 18.97 27.55 -6.71
CA PRO A 324 19.03 28.47 -7.84
C PRO A 324 20.15 29.48 -7.55
N PRO A 325 20.88 29.97 -8.57
CA PRO A 325 21.85 31.05 -8.37
C PRO A 325 21.21 32.14 -7.51
N GLU A 326 21.88 32.59 -6.45
CA GLU A 326 21.35 33.57 -5.49
C GLU A 326 20.67 34.73 -6.23
N GLY A 327 19.39 34.96 -5.94
CA GLY A 327 18.64 36.12 -6.46
C GLY A 327 17.60 35.86 -7.56
N GLN A 328 17.36 34.61 -8.01
CA GLN A 328 16.22 34.33 -8.91
C GLN A 328 14.90 34.18 -8.13
N ALA A 329 14.25 35.30 -7.84
CA ALA A 329 12.88 35.31 -7.33
C ALA A 329 11.92 34.57 -8.29
N GLY A 330 11.01 33.76 -7.75
CA GLY A 330 9.93 33.10 -8.52
C GLY A 330 10.26 31.72 -9.10
N ALA A 331 11.41 31.12 -8.78
CA ALA A 331 11.84 29.80 -9.28
C ALA A 331 10.87 28.65 -8.91
N ASN A 332 10.04 28.81 -7.89
CA ASN A 332 9.04 27.85 -7.42
C ASN A 332 7.59 28.26 -7.78
N THR A 333 7.41 29.12 -8.77
CA THR A 333 6.07 29.53 -9.21
C THR A 333 5.50 28.56 -10.24
N PRO A 334 4.17 28.42 -10.36
CA PRO A 334 3.55 27.62 -11.41
C PRO A 334 4.06 27.95 -12.82
N ALA A 335 4.34 29.23 -13.10
CA ALA A 335 4.86 29.70 -14.38
C ALA A 335 6.28 29.20 -14.67
N GLU A 336 7.22 29.34 -13.72
CA GLU A 336 8.60 28.84 -13.89
C GLU A 336 8.64 27.31 -13.96
N ARG A 337 7.83 26.62 -13.16
CA ARG A 337 7.73 25.16 -13.22
C ARG A 337 7.24 24.69 -14.59
N LYS A 338 6.29 25.39 -15.23
CA LYS A 338 5.81 25.07 -16.60
C LYS A 338 6.89 25.22 -17.67
N LYS A 339 7.93 26.03 -17.44
CA LYS A 339 9.08 26.16 -18.35
C LYS A 339 10.03 24.95 -18.26
N ARG A 340 10.08 24.26 -17.12
CA ARG A 340 10.87 23.05 -16.89
C ARG A 340 10.17 21.83 -17.48
N ARG A 341 10.25 21.70 -18.80
CA ARG A 341 9.64 20.60 -19.55
C ARG A 341 10.52 19.34 -19.46
N GLY A 342 9.91 18.17 -19.32
CA GLY A 342 10.59 16.89 -19.45
C GLY A 342 11.28 16.75 -20.80
N LEU A 343 12.45 16.09 -20.83
CA LEU A 343 13.35 16.05 -21.99
C LEU A 343 13.21 14.77 -22.83
N LEU A 344 12.58 13.71 -22.32
CA LEU A 344 12.29 12.49 -23.08
C LEU A 344 11.01 12.66 -23.89
N ARG A 345 10.94 13.68 -24.75
CA ARG A 345 9.75 13.98 -25.56
C ARG A 345 9.92 13.59 -27.01
N PHE A 346 8.82 13.20 -27.63
CA PHE A 346 8.77 12.79 -29.02
C PHE A 346 8.24 13.93 -29.87
N GLY A 347 9.16 14.64 -30.53
CA GLY A 347 8.86 15.81 -31.35
C GLY A 347 8.80 15.48 -32.84
N VAL A 348 8.02 16.23 -33.61
CA VAL A 348 8.04 16.17 -35.08
C VAL A 348 8.42 17.54 -35.60
N LYS A 349 9.45 17.60 -36.45
CA LYS A 349 9.91 18.83 -37.10
C LYS A 349 9.96 18.60 -38.61
N ASP A 350 9.33 19.48 -39.38
CA ASP A 350 9.25 19.39 -40.85
C ASP A 350 8.73 18.02 -41.34
N GLY A 351 7.74 17.46 -40.62
CA GLY A 351 7.17 16.14 -40.92
C GLY A 351 8.05 14.93 -40.56
N ARG A 352 9.22 15.15 -39.94
CA ARG A 352 10.13 14.08 -39.52
C ARG A 352 10.18 13.95 -37.98
N PRO A 353 10.12 12.72 -37.45
CA PRO A 353 10.39 12.46 -36.03
C PRO A 353 11.76 13.00 -35.60
N THR A 354 11.83 13.58 -34.42
CA THR A 354 13.05 14.12 -33.79
C THR A 354 13.21 13.51 -32.41
N GLY A 355 14.45 13.18 -32.02
CA GLY A 355 14.73 12.48 -30.76
C GLY A 355 14.57 10.97 -30.83
N MET A 356 14.59 10.37 -32.03
CA MET A 356 14.50 8.91 -32.23
C MET A 356 15.44 8.07 -31.35
N PRO A 357 16.69 8.47 -31.02
CA PRO A 357 17.53 7.69 -30.10
C PRO A 357 16.89 7.41 -28.74
N ALA A 358 16.04 8.31 -28.23
CA ALA A 358 15.32 8.09 -26.97
C ALA A 358 14.31 6.93 -27.03
N LEU A 359 13.85 6.55 -28.23
CA LEU A 359 12.98 5.39 -28.45
C LEU A 359 13.66 4.09 -27.99
N ALA A 360 14.99 4.02 -28.06
CA ALA A 360 15.76 2.83 -27.67
C ALA A 360 15.59 2.48 -26.18
N LEU A 361 15.30 3.45 -25.31
CA LEU A 361 14.97 3.21 -23.90
C LEU A 361 13.63 2.48 -23.72
N LEU A 362 12.68 2.74 -24.62
CA LEU A 362 11.28 2.32 -24.50
C LEU A 362 10.97 1.07 -25.33
N TYR A 363 11.87 0.66 -26.23
CA TYR A 363 11.67 -0.50 -27.09
C TYR A 363 11.96 -1.81 -26.35
N PRO A 364 10.95 -2.70 -26.15
CA PRO A 364 11.14 -3.99 -25.48
C PRO A 364 11.75 -4.99 -26.47
N SER A 365 13.08 -4.94 -26.63
CA SER A 365 13.85 -5.81 -27.53
C SER A 365 14.16 -7.15 -26.85
N PRO A 366 13.62 -8.29 -27.33
CA PRO A 366 13.97 -9.59 -26.77
C PRO A 366 15.46 -9.93 -26.94
N ALA A 367 16.09 -9.53 -28.06
CA ALA A 367 17.50 -9.77 -28.28
C ALA A 367 18.38 -9.01 -27.29
N LEU A 368 18.17 -7.69 -27.11
CA LEU A 368 18.93 -6.93 -26.12
C LEU A 368 18.59 -7.33 -24.68
N ALA A 369 17.32 -7.62 -24.38
CA ALA A 369 16.93 -8.07 -23.05
C ALA A 369 17.69 -9.34 -22.64
N MET A 370 17.85 -10.30 -23.56
CA MET A 370 18.60 -11.54 -23.35
C MET A 370 20.12 -11.32 -23.32
N LEU A 371 20.67 -10.58 -24.29
CA LEU A 371 22.13 -10.33 -24.36
C LEU A 371 22.64 -9.55 -23.14
N GLY A 372 21.85 -8.56 -22.70
CA GLY A 372 22.17 -7.67 -21.59
C GLY A 372 21.69 -8.14 -20.23
N ASP A 373 21.26 -9.40 -20.07
CA ASP A 373 20.81 -9.90 -18.77
C ASP A 373 21.95 -9.83 -17.73
N PRO A 374 21.86 -8.95 -16.72
CA PRO A 374 22.93 -8.81 -15.74
C PRO A 374 23.02 -10.00 -14.78
N LEU A 375 21.93 -10.74 -14.56
CA LEU A 375 21.96 -11.96 -13.75
C LEU A 375 22.82 -13.02 -14.45
N THR A 376 22.58 -13.24 -15.73
CA THR A 376 23.39 -14.15 -16.57
C THR A 376 24.85 -13.68 -16.64
N ALA A 377 25.12 -12.39 -16.86
CA ALA A 377 26.49 -11.85 -16.83
C ALA A 377 27.18 -12.09 -15.48
N SER A 378 26.46 -11.93 -14.38
CA SER A 378 27.00 -12.17 -13.03
C SER A 378 27.33 -13.64 -12.79
N ARG A 379 26.51 -14.56 -13.31
CA ARG A 379 26.81 -16.01 -13.26
C ARG A 379 28.09 -16.35 -14.01
N GLU A 380 28.27 -15.83 -15.22
CA GLU A 380 29.46 -16.06 -16.05
C GLU A 380 30.73 -15.48 -15.43
N LEU A 381 30.62 -14.33 -14.75
CA LEU A 381 31.72 -13.69 -14.04
C LEU A 381 32.02 -14.32 -12.67
N GLY A 382 31.32 -15.39 -12.27
CA GLY A 382 31.57 -16.09 -11.01
C GLY A 382 31.16 -15.29 -9.78
N ALA A 383 30.04 -14.57 -9.82
CA ALA A 383 29.58 -13.65 -8.78
C ALA A 383 29.09 -14.29 -7.46
N THR A 384 29.54 -15.50 -7.13
CA THR A 384 29.19 -16.20 -5.88
C THR A 384 29.93 -15.64 -4.67
N GLU A 385 31.20 -15.24 -4.84
CA GLU A 385 32.04 -14.73 -3.75
C GLU A 385 32.11 -13.19 -3.71
N ARG A 386 32.03 -12.53 -4.87
CA ARG A 386 32.09 -11.07 -5.02
C ARG A 386 31.09 -10.61 -6.07
N LEU A 387 30.47 -9.46 -5.83
CA LEU A 387 29.71 -8.76 -6.87
C LEU A 387 30.66 -8.22 -7.96
N PRO A 388 30.42 -8.51 -9.25
CA PRO A 388 31.16 -7.83 -10.31
C PRO A 388 30.81 -6.34 -10.29
N SER A 389 31.73 -5.50 -10.76
CA SER A 389 31.47 -4.07 -10.98
C SER A 389 30.56 -3.87 -12.20
N LEU A 390 29.89 -2.72 -12.28
CA LEU A 390 29.08 -2.38 -13.44
C LEU A 390 29.93 -2.39 -14.74
N SER A 391 31.18 -1.93 -14.67
CA SER A 391 32.10 -1.95 -15.81
C SER A 391 32.41 -3.38 -16.30
N GLU A 392 32.62 -4.34 -15.40
CA GLU A 392 32.84 -5.75 -15.76
C GLU A 392 31.60 -6.33 -16.46
N VAL A 393 30.40 -6.04 -15.95
CA VAL A 393 29.13 -6.47 -16.57
C VAL A 393 28.95 -5.84 -17.95
N LEU A 394 29.16 -4.53 -18.07
CA LEU A 394 29.06 -3.83 -19.36
C LEU A 394 30.06 -4.38 -20.38
N GLY A 395 31.29 -4.69 -19.97
CA GLY A 395 32.30 -5.31 -20.83
C GLY A 395 31.87 -6.70 -21.34
N ALA A 396 31.33 -7.54 -20.46
CA ALA A 396 30.80 -8.85 -20.84
C ALA A 396 29.63 -8.74 -21.82
N VAL A 397 28.67 -7.86 -21.54
CA VAL A 397 27.51 -7.62 -22.42
C VAL A 397 27.95 -7.02 -23.76
N GLN A 398 28.90 -6.09 -23.75
CA GLN A 398 29.46 -5.49 -24.97
C GLN A 398 30.06 -6.55 -25.89
N ALA A 399 30.80 -7.53 -25.37
CA ALA A 399 31.35 -8.62 -26.17
C ALA A 399 30.24 -9.43 -26.86
N ARG A 400 29.15 -9.75 -26.15
CA ARG A 400 27.98 -10.47 -26.71
C ARG A 400 27.26 -9.64 -27.78
N VAL A 401 27.11 -8.34 -27.55
CA VAL A 401 26.50 -7.40 -28.50
C VAL A 401 27.35 -7.30 -29.76
N ARG A 402 28.68 -7.14 -29.64
CA ARG A 402 29.59 -7.11 -30.81
C ARG A 402 29.46 -8.36 -31.66
N ALA A 403 29.45 -9.54 -31.04
CA ALA A 403 29.26 -10.80 -31.75
C ALA A 403 27.90 -10.85 -32.47
N SER A 404 26.83 -10.45 -31.80
CA SER A 404 25.47 -10.45 -32.39
C SER A 404 25.29 -9.43 -33.51
N LEU A 405 25.94 -8.26 -33.42
CA LEU A 405 25.93 -7.27 -34.51
C LEU A 405 26.65 -7.80 -35.76
N ALA A 406 27.79 -8.49 -35.58
CA ALA A 406 28.51 -9.12 -36.68
C ALA A 406 27.68 -10.24 -37.32
N GLU A 407 27.03 -11.09 -36.52
CA GLU A 407 26.10 -12.13 -37.01
C GLU A 407 24.92 -11.55 -37.79
N ALA A 408 24.39 -10.40 -37.35
CA ALA A 408 23.28 -9.71 -38.01
C ALA A 408 23.70 -8.94 -39.28
N GLY A 409 24.98 -8.96 -39.66
CA GLY A 409 25.48 -8.28 -40.85
C GLY A 409 25.49 -6.75 -40.73
N VAL A 410 25.58 -6.22 -39.50
CA VAL A 410 25.73 -4.77 -39.29
C VAL A 410 27.12 -4.34 -39.81
N PRO A 411 27.21 -3.30 -40.66
CA PRO A 411 28.49 -2.83 -41.19
C PRO A 411 29.48 -2.43 -40.09
N GLU A 412 30.78 -2.51 -40.38
CA GLU A 412 31.80 -1.95 -39.48
C GLU A 412 31.66 -0.42 -39.36
N ALA A 413 31.97 0.10 -38.18
CA ALA A 413 31.87 1.52 -37.89
C ALA A 413 32.85 2.36 -38.73
N ALA A 414 32.40 3.55 -39.13
CA ALA A 414 33.29 4.51 -39.78
C ALA A 414 34.27 5.11 -38.73
N PRO A 415 35.55 5.36 -39.09
CA PRO A 415 36.54 5.92 -38.16
C PRO A 415 36.19 7.30 -37.59
N SER A 416 35.35 8.07 -38.28
CA SER A 416 34.87 9.39 -37.85
C SER A 416 33.52 9.70 -38.47
N GLY A 417 32.54 10.09 -37.64
CA GLY A 417 31.19 10.45 -38.07
C GLY A 417 30.30 9.22 -38.32
N GLY A 418 29.44 8.90 -37.36
CA GLY A 418 28.41 7.87 -37.46
C GLY A 418 27.01 8.45 -37.25
N ASP A 419 26.00 7.81 -37.81
CA ASP A 419 24.60 8.25 -37.71
C ASP A 419 23.97 7.72 -36.39
N GLU A 420 23.43 8.60 -35.55
CA GLU A 420 22.81 8.23 -34.28
C GLU A 420 21.56 7.36 -34.44
N LYS A 421 21.00 7.26 -35.66
CA LYS A 421 19.87 6.34 -35.94
C LYS A 421 20.18 4.90 -35.55
N TRP A 422 21.45 4.50 -35.61
CA TRP A 422 21.87 3.15 -35.24
C TRP A 422 21.53 2.78 -33.79
N TYR A 423 21.47 3.74 -32.86
CA TYR A 423 21.18 3.46 -31.45
C TYR A 423 19.78 2.89 -31.21
N TRP A 424 18.78 3.32 -31.99
CA TRP A 424 17.41 2.81 -31.90
C TRP A 424 17.09 1.77 -32.99
N ALA A 425 17.80 1.79 -34.12
CA ALA A 425 17.60 0.87 -35.23
C ALA A 425 18.22 -0.51 -34.99
N ALA A 426 19.46 -0.56 -34.48
CA ALA A 426 20.17 -1.82 -34.27
C ALA A 426 19.44 -2.82 -33.35
N PRO A 427 18.79 -2.42 -32.25
CA PRO A 427 17.96 -3.34 -31.45
C PRO A 427 16.90 -4.07 -32.27
N VAL A 428 16.20 -3.37 -33.18
CA VAL A 428 15.16 -3.95 -34.04
C VAL A 428 15.80 -4.90 -35.07
N LEU A 429 16.95 -4.55 -35.63
CA LEU A 429 17.68 -5.41 -36.56
C LEU A 429 18.17 -6.71 -35.89
N LEU A 430 18.64 -6.63 -34.64
CA LEU A 430 19.02 -7.79 -33.85
C LEU A 430 17.81 -8.70 -33.56
N ASP A 431 16.66 -8.11 -33.22
CA ASP A 431 15.43 -8.87 -33.03
C ASP A 431 14.99 -9.58 -34.32
N LEU A 432 15.05 -8.91 -35.47
CA LEU A 432 14.77 -9.51 -36.77
C LEU A 432 15.72 -10.66 -37.12
N ALA A 433 17.00 -10.53 -36.79
CA ALA A 433 18.00 -11.57 -37.01
C ALA A 433 17.79 -12.80 -36.11
N LYS A 434 17.35 -12.60 -34.86
CA LYS A 434 17.14 -13.70 -33.89
C LYS A 434 15.75 -14.33 -34.01
N ASN A 435 14.70 -13.55 -34.24
CA ASN A 435 13.32 -14.03 -34.36
C ASN A 435 12.47 -13.10 -35.25
N ARG A 436 12.60 -13.26 -36.57
CA ARG A 436 11.89 -12.43 -37.56
C ARG A 436 10.38 -12.48 -37.41
N GLU A 437 9.79 -13.66 -37.28
CA GLU A 437 8.34 -13.87 -37.23
C GLU A 437 7.73 -13.10 -36.06
N ARG A 438 8.16 -13.37 -34.82
CA ARG A 438 7.63 -12.70 -33.63
C ARG A 438 7.91 -11.20 -33.60
N THR A 439 8.99 -10.75 -34.24
CA THR A 439 9.30 -9.32 -34.37
C THR A 439 8.33 -8.65 -35.33
N VAL A 440 8.10 -9.24 -36.50
CA VAL A 440 7.14 -8.74 -37.49
C VAL A 440 5.72 -8.75 -36.91
N ASP A 441 5.33 -9.80 -36.20
CA ASP A 441 4.01 -9.90 -35.56
C ASP A 441 3.79 -8.78 -34.54
N TRP A 442 4.78 -8.51 -33.69
CA TRP A 442 4.67 -7.46 -32.68
C TRP A 442 4.51 -6.08 -33.31
N PHE A 443 5.31 -5.77 -34.33
CA PHE A 443 5.15 -4.52 -35.07
C PHE A 443 3.86 -4.47 -35.90
N GLY A 444 3.35 -5.62 -36.35
CA GLY A 444 2.13 -5.76 -37.16
C GLY A 444 0.82 -5.56 -36.39
N GLN A 445 0.86 -5.41 -35.06
CA GLN A 445 -0.35 -5.21 -34.25
C GLN A 445 -1.14 -3.94 -34.65
N GLY A 446 -2.46 -4.05 -34.68
CA GLY A 446 -3.34 -2.88 -34.78
C GLY A 446 -3.19 -1.96 -33.56
N GLU A 447 -3.23 -0.64 -33.78
CA GLU A 447 -3.07 0.38 -32.72
C GLU A 447 -1.81 0.20 -31.85
N LEU A 448 -0.69 -0.26 -32.44
CA LEU A 448 0.54 -0.53 -31.70
C LEU A 448 1.02 0.66 -30.86
N SER A 449 0.87 1.90 -31.35
CA SER A 449 1.25 3.09 -30.59
C SER A 449 0.55 3.15 -29.23
N ARG A 450 -0.77 2.89 -29.20
CA ARG A 450 -1.57 2.81 -27.97
C ARG A 450 -1.21 1.59 -27.13
N ARG A 451 -1.04 0.42 -27.75
CA ARG A 451 -0.68 -0.81 -27.01
C ARG A 451 0.70 -0.73 -26.36
N TRP A 452 1.66 -0.09 -27.01
CA TRP A 452 3.01 0.14 -26.51
C TRP A 452 3.00 1.21 -25.41
N GLN A 453 2.31 2.34 -25.62
CA GLN A 453 2.23 3.40 -24.62
C GLN A 453 1.42 3.00 -23.38
N GLY A 454 0.38 2.19 -23.57
CA GLY A 454 -0.65 1.90 -22.58
C GLY A 454 -1.78 2.93 -22.61
N ASP A 455 -2.91 2.58 -21.99
CA ASP A 455 -3.98 3.54 -21.79
C ASP A 455 -3.54 4.58 -20.75
N ALA A 456 -3.57 5.87 -21.12
CA ALA A 456 -3.41 6.94 -20.14
C ALA A 456 -4.55 6.82 -19.11
N PRO A 457 -4.26 6.91 -17.79
CA PRO A 457 -5.31 6.77 -16.79
C PRO A 457 -6.43 7.78 -17.05
N ALA A 458 -7.66 7.29 -17.18
CA ALA A 458 -8.85 8.13 -17.29
C ALA A 458 -9.07 8.83 -15.94
N THR A 459 -8.67 10.09 -15.85
CA THR A 459 -8.99 10.93 -14.68
C THR A 459 -9.66 12.21 -15.16
N GLY A 460 -10.95 12.35 -14.81
CA GLY A 460 -11.61 13.65 -14.71
C GLY A 460 -10.87 14.54 -13.72
N GLU A 461 -10.94 15.84 -13.97
CA GLU A 461 -10.15 16.92 -13.35
C GLU A 461 -8.67 16.93 -13.73
N ALA A 462 -8.37 17.67 -14.80
CA ALA A 462 -7.04 18.12 -15.14
C ALA A 462 -6.46 18.95 -13.97
N GLY A 463 -5.65 18.32 -13.12
CA GLY A 463 -4.61 19.04 -12.40
C GLY A 463 -3.67 19.74 -13.41
N PRO A 464 -2.94 20.80 -13.04
CA PRO A 464 -2.19 21.63 -14.00
C PRO A 464 -1.02 20.94 -14.73
N GLU A 465 -0.85 19.62 -14.60
CA GLU A 465 0.40 18.91 -14.89
C GLU A 465 0.20 17.53 -15.56
N THR A 466 -0.97 17.24 -16.12
CA THR A 466 -1.04 16.19 -17.16
C THR A 466 -0.28 16.67 -18.40
N GLU A 467 0.43 15.74 -19.07
CA GLU A 467 1.18 15.96 -20.32
C GLU A 467 0.27 16.34 -21.50
N ALA A 468 -0.48 17.44 -21.38
CA ALA A 468 -1.41 17.99 -22.37
C ALA A 468 -0.68 18.65 -23.56
N GLY A 469 0.44 18.08 -24.01
CA GLY A 469 1.30 18.67 -25.04
C GLY A 469 1.96 17.69 -26.02
N GLU A 470 1.82 16.38 -25.83
CA GLU A 470 2.08 15.40 -26.88
C GLU A 470 0.74 15.03 -27.51
N GLU A 471 0.43 15.65 -28.65
CA GLU A 471 -0.67 15.18 -29.49
C GLU A 471 -0.41 13.69 -29.81
N PRO A 472 -1.43 12.79 -29.69
CA PRO A 472 -1.31 11.36 -29.99
C PRO A 472 -0.60 11.06 -31.31
N ASP A 473 -0.73 11.97 -32.28
CA ASP A 473 -0.13 11.93 -33.60
C ASP A 473 1.41 11.91 -33.58
N ARG A 474 2.07 12.47 -32.56
CA ARG A 474 3.54 12.53 -32.50
C ARG A 474 4.18 11.21 -32.12
N TRP A 475 3.66 10.54 -31.08
CA TRP A 475 4.15 9.20 -30.70
C TRP A 475 3.88 8.19 -31.82
N SER A 476 2.67 8.24 -32.39
CA SER A 476 2.30 7.45 -33.58
C SER A 476 3.34 7.59 -34.71
N ALA A 477 3.77 8.81 -35.05
CA ALA A 477 4.79 9.04 -36.07
C ALA A 477 6.15 8.38 -35.78
N HIS A 478 6.56 8.27 -34.51
CA HIS A 478 7.81 7.59 -34.13
C HIS A 478 7.68 6.07 -34.23
N VAL A 479 6.52 5.53 -33.85
CA VAL A 479 6.23 4.09 -34.00
C VAL A 479 6.16 3.70 -35.47
N GLU A 480 5.58 4.54 -36.33
CA GLU A 480 5.57 4.33 -37.79
C GLU A 480 6.96 4.40 -38.40
N GLU A 481 7.82 5.33 -37.94
CA GLU A 481 9.22 5.34 -38.36
C GLU A 481 9.96 4.06 -37.95
N ALA A 482 9.70 3.56 -36.75
CA ALA A 482 10.26 2.28 -36.30
C ALA A 482 9.76 1.09 -37.13
N ARG A 483 8.49 1.09 -37.56
CA ARG A 483 7.94 0.08 -38.47
C ARG A 483 8.62 0.07 -39.83
N ARG A 484 9.05 1.23 -40.35
CA ARG A 484 9.72 1.30 -41.66
C ARG A 484 11.03 0.52 -41.69
N ILE A 485 11.70 0.35 -40.56
CA ILE A 485 12.93 -0.46 -40.47
C ILE A 485 12.72 -1.92 -40.86
N LEU A 486 11.52 -2.48 -40.72
CA LEU A 486 11.24 -3.87 -41.06
C LEU A 486 11.47 -4.19 -42.56
N VAL A 487 11.41 -3.16 -43.39
CA VAL A 487 11.55 -3.23 -44.85
C VAL A 487 12.69 -2.35 -45.39
N ALA A 488 13.35 -1.55 -44.53
CA ALA A 488 14.45 -0.69 -44.92
C ALA A 488 15.74 -1.49 -45.13
N ALA A 489 16.61 -1.04 -46.05
CA ALA A 489 17.93 -1.62 -46.19
C ALA A 489 18.88 -1.02 -45.14
N ALA A 490 19.84 -1.80 -44.64
CA ALA A 490 20.85 -1.32 -43.68
C ALA A 490 21.65 -0.12 -44.23
N SER A 491 21.77 0.02 -45.56
CA SER A 491 22.37 1.16 -46.24
C SER A 491 21.65 2.49 -46.00
N ASP A 492 20.36 2.45 -45.68
CA ASP A 492 19.51 3.64 -45.51
C ASP A 492 19.77 4.37 -44.17
N LEU A 493 20.46 3.70 -43.24
CA LEU A 493 20.81 4.22 -41.92
C LEU A 493 22.13 4.99 -41.89
N GLY A 494 22.94 4.94 -42.96
CA GLY A 494 24.28 5.53 -42.98
C GLY A 494 25.31 4.69 -42.19
N PRO A 495 26.55 5.19 -41.98
CA PRO A 495 27.59 4.45 -41.27
C PRO A 495 27.29 4.35 -39.76
N PRO A 496 27.53 3.18 -39.12
CA PRO A 496 27.35 3.04 -37.68
C PRO A 496 28.40 3.83 -36.88
N PRO A 497 28.01 4.42 -35.73
CA PRO A 497 28.94 5.01 -34.77
C PRO A 497 29.92 3.99 -34.20
N SER A 498 31.15 4.42 -33.88
CA SER A 498 32.19 3.55 -33.31
C SER A 498 31.88 3.12 -31.86
N ASP A 499 31.11 3.91 -31.13
CA ASP A 499 30.59 3.63 -29.78
C ASP A 499 29.28 2.81 -29.81
N LEU A 500 28.79 2.38 -30.98
CA LEU A 500 27.52 1.62 -31.08
C LEU A 500 27.49 0.40 -30.15
N PRO A 501 28.52 -0.46 -30.07
CA PRO A 501 28.49 -1.60 -29.17
C PRO A 501 28.44 -1.20 -27.68
N ASP A 502 29.13 -0.13 -27.29
CA ASP A 502 29.12 0.40 -25.92
C ASP A 502 27.73 0.92 -25.54
N VAL A 503 27.12 1.72 -26.42
CA VAL A 503 25.79 2.29 -26.22
C VAL A 503 24.71 1.20 -26.18
N LEU A 504 24.80 0.19 -27.05
CA LEU A 504 23.86 -0.93 -27.03
C LEU A 504 24.06 -1.83 -25.81
N ALA A 505 25.28 -2.01 -25.31
CA ALA A 505 25.51 -2.73 -24.05
C ALA A 505 24.89 -1.99 -22.87
N LEU A 506 25.04 -0.66 -22.82
CA LEU A 506 24.40 0.20 -21.84
C LEU A 506 22.87 0.10 -21.92
N LEU A 507 22.28 0.16 -23.12
CA LEU A 507 20.83 0.01 -23.33
C LEU A 507 20.33 -1.41 -23.02
N ALA A 508 21.16 -2.44 -23.24
CA ALA A 508 20.80 -3.82 -22.91
C ALA A 508 20.74 -4.01 -21.39
N VAL A 509 21.66 -3.41 -20.63
CA VAL A 509 21.69 -3.47 -19.15
C VAL A 509 20.69 -2.50 -18.50
N GLY A 510 20.72 -1.22 -18.90
CA GLY A 510 20.00 -0.10 -18.28
C GLY A 510 18.81 0.45 -19.09
N GLY A 511 18.46 -0.14 -20.23
CA GLY A 511 17.26 0.25 -20.98
C GLY A 511 15.97 -0.11 -20.22
N LEU A 512 15.06 0.86 -20.10
CA LEU A 512 13.87 0.76 -19.26
C LEU A 512 12.96 -0.41 -19.68
N ALA A 513 12.67 -0.52 -20.97
CA ALA A 513 11.84 -1.59 -21.51
C ALA A 513 12.53 -2.96 -21.48
N ASN A 514 13.85 -3.01 -21.64
CA ASN A 514 14.61 -4.27 -21.56
C ASN A 514 14.64 -4.81 -20.13
N ALA A 515 14.81 -3.93 -19.13
CA ALA A 515 14.73 -4.30 -17.71
C ALA A 515 13.32 -4.79 -17.33
N ALA A 516 12.27 -4.08 -17.77
CA ALA A 516 10.88 -4.50 -17.55
C ALA A 516 10.55 -5.83 -18.23
N LEU A 517 11.01 -6.03 -19.48
CA LEU A 517 10.81 -7.27 -20.23
C LEU A 517 11.44 -8.47 -19.52
N ARG A 518 12.66 -8.32 -19.00
CA ARG A 518 13.30 -9.35 -18.18
C ARG A 518 12.47 -9.69 -16.95
N ALA A 519 12.10 -8.69 -16.15
CA ALA A 519 11.35 -8.88 -14.92
C ALA A 519 10.01 -9.61 -15.16
N LEU A 520 9.21 -9.16 -16.14
CA LEU A 520 7.95 -9.81 -16.49
C LEU A 520 8.17 -11.24 -16.99
N SER A 521 9.14 -11.45 -17.88
CA SER A 521 9.38 -12.78 -18.45
C SER A 521 9.75 -13.81 -17.38
N ARG A 522 10.54 -13.43 -16.36
CA ARG A 522 10.99 -14.33 -15.29
C ARG A 522 9.85 -14.91 -14.47
N VAL A 523 8.81 -14.13 -14.22
CA VAL A 523 7.63 -14.54 -13.44
C VAL A 523 6.49 -15.10 -14.30
N ALA A 524 6.49 -14.85 -15.61
CA ALA A 524 5.41 -15.23 -16.51
C ALA A 524 5.67 -16.50 -17.35
N GLY A 525 6.92 -17.01 -17.40
CA GLY A 525 7.24 -18.21 -18.19
C GLY A 525 8.69 -18.35 -18.65
N GLY A 526 9.61 -17.59 -18.06
CA GLY A 526 11.03 -17.58 -18.39
C GLY A 526 11.35 -16.94 -19.75
N PRO A 527 12.52 -17.26 -20.34
CA PRO A 527 13.01 -16.60 -21.57
C PRO A 527 12.06 -16.66 -22.76
N ARG A 528 11.23 -17.72 -22.87
CA ARG A 528 10.25 -17.86 -23.96
C ARG A 528 9.17 -16.77 -23.93
N ALA A 529 8.80 -16.31 -22.74
CA ALA A 529 7.81 -15.26 -22.55
C ALA A 529 8.28 -13.90 -23.11
N MET A 530 9.58 -13.67 -23.30
CA MET A 530 10.12 -12.41 -23.82
C MET A 530 9.63 -12.08 -25.25
N THR A 531 9.26 -13.10 -26.04
CA THR A 531 8.74 -12.90 -27.40
C THR A 531 7.22 -12.87 -27.48
N GLU A 532 6.52 -13.12 -26.38
CA GLU A 532 5.05 -13.10 -26.36
C GLU A 532 4.51 -11.68 -26.42
N LEU A 533 3.47 -11.48 -27.23
CA LEU A 533 2.98 -10.14 -27.57
C LEU A 533 2.50 -9.37 -26.33
N GLY A 534 1.73 -10.01 -25.46
CA GLY A 534 1.21 -9.40 -24.22
C GLY A 534 2.33 -8.97 -23.28
N VAL A 535 3.35 -9.81 -23.09
CA VAL A 535 4.49 -9.53 -22.23
C VAL A 535 5.35 -8.38 -22.78
N ARG A 536 5.59 -8.35 -24.09
CA ARG A 536 6.31 -7.25 -24.75
C ARG A 536 5.54 -5.93 -24.66
N ASN A 537 4.22 -5.96 -24.87
CA ASN A 537 3.37 -4.77 -24.72
C ASN A 537 3.45 -4.24 -23.28
N ALA A 538 3.23 -5.09 -22.28
CA ALA A 538 3.32 -4.75 -20.86
C ALA A 538 4.69 -4.16 -20.47
N ALA A 539 5.80 -4.71 -20.98
CA ALA A 539 7.13 -4.17 -20.77
C ALA A 539 7.30 -2.75 -21.35
N GLY A 540 6.76 -2.50 -22.55
CA GLY A 540 6.72 -1.17 -23.16
C GLY A 540 5.92 -0.17 -22.33
N GLN A 541 4.77 -0.59 -21.79
CA GLN A 541 3.91 0.25 -20.94
C GLN A 541 4.60 0.63 -19.62
N ILE A 542 5.28 -0.33 -18.97
CA ILE A 542 6.11 -0.04 -17.78
C ILE A 542 7.21 0.96 -18.12
N ALA A 543 7.85 0.83 -19.28
CA ALA A 543 8.87 1.78 -19.71
C ALA A 543 8.31 3.20 -19.92
N HIS A 544 7.07 3.32 -20.38
CA HIS A 544 6.37 4.61 -20.42
C HIS A 544 6.06 5.16 -19.02
N GLY A 545 5.68 4.32 -18.07
CA GLY A 545 5.57 4.72 -16.65
C GLY A 545 6.89 5.23 -16.08
N LEU A 546 8.00 4.53 -16.34
CA LEU A 546 9.34 4.94 -15.94
C LEU A 546 9.76 6.25 -16.63
N ARG A 547 9.39 6.44 -17.90
CA ARG A 547 9.60 7.71 -18.60
C ARG A 547 8.92 8.87 -17.88
N SER A 548 7.71 8.69 -17.35
CA SER A 548 7.01 9.74 -16.58
C SER A 548 7.80 10.16 -15.35
N LEU A 549 8.42 9.22 -14.62
CA LEU A 549 9.34 9.50 -13.52
C LEU A 549 10.54 10.34 -13.99
N PHE A 550 11.21 9.93 -15.07
CA PHE A 550 12.37 10.66 -15.61
C PHE A 550 12.04 11.98 -16.29
N ASN A 551 10.78 12.25 -16.59
CA ASN A 551 10.30 13.54 -17.10
C ASN A 551 9.89 14.51 -15.99
N GLN A 552 9.91 14.09 -14.72
CA GLN A 552 9.70 15.01 -13.59
C GLN A 552 10.79 16.11 -13.61
N PRO A 553 10.43 17.39 -13.39
CA PRO A 553 11.36 18.51 -13.45
C PRO A 553 12.59 18.35 -12.54
N GLU A 554 12.37 17.95 -11.29
CA GLU A 554 13.39 17.74 -10.27
C GLU A 554 14.37 16.62 -10.65
N VAL A 555 13.86 15.51 -11.21
CA VAL A 555 14.67 14.40 -11.72
C VAL A 555 15.52 14.86 -12.92
N THR A 556 14.90 15.56 -13.85
CA THR A 556 15.57 16.08 -15.06
C THR A 556 16.72 17.02 -14.73
N VAL A 557 16.51 17.93 -13.78
CA VAL A 557 17.55 18.88 -13.36
C VAL A 557 18.66 18.14 -12.61
N SER A 558 18.31 17.23 -11.70
CA SER A 558 19.28 16.46 -10.91
C SER A 558 20.26 15.67 -11.80
N LEU A 559 19.73 14.94 -12.80
CA LEU A 559 20.55 14.12 -13.69
C LEU A 559 21.40 14.93 -14.70
N ARG A 560 21.13 16.23 -14.88
CA ARG A 560 21.84 17.11 -15.82
C ARG A 560 22.97 17.93 -15.21
N ARG A 561 23.28 17.74 -13.92
CA ARG A 561 24.24 18.58 -13.19
C ARG A 561 25.68 18.51 -13.67
N SER A 562 26.08 17.50 -14.46
CA SER A 562 27.40 17.48 -15.08
C SER A 562 27.42 18.32 -16.35
N ASP A 563 28.47 19.15 -16.52
CA ASP A 563 28.69 20.06 -17.66
C ASP A 563 29.07 19.35 -18.98
N ASP A 564 28.85 18.03 -19.10
CA ASP A 564 29.10 17.31 -20.34
C ASP A 564 27.94 17.47 -21.36
N ASP A 565 28.27 17.45 -22.66
CA ASP A 565 27.31 17.58 -23.76
C ASP A 565 26.51 16.27 -24.03
N GLN A 566 26.48 15.32 -23.08
CA GLN A 566 25.83 14.03 -23.28
C GLN A 566 24.31 14.16 -23.33
N SER A 567 23.69 13.43 -24.26
CA SER A 567 22.23 13.36 -24.41
C SER A 567 21.54 12.81 -23.16
N TYR A 568 20.42 13.43 -22.77
CA TYR A 568 19.67 13.07 -21.55
C TYR A 568 19.23 11.61 -21.47
N TRP A 569 18.84 10.99 -22.60
CA TRP A 569 18.42 9.58 -22.62
C TRP A 569 19.55 8.61 -22.26
N ARG A 570 20.81 8.93 -22.58
CA ARG A 570 21.98 8.12 -22.18
C ARG A 570 22.18 8.19 -20.67
N ARG A 571 22.10 9.39 -20.08
CA ARG A 571 22.17 9.61 -18.62
C ARG A 571 21.10 8.81 -17.87
N VAL A 572 19.89 8.73 -18.43
CA VAL A 572 18.81 7.89 -17.88
C VAL A 572 19.18 6.41 -17.90
N SER A 573 19.75 5.91 -19.00
CA SER A 573 20.22 4.52 -19.10
C SER A 573 21.39 4.23 -18.16
N GLU A 574 22.30 5.19 -17.97
CA GLU A 574 23.42 5.10 -17.02
C GLU A 574 22.92 5.05 -15.60
N TYR A 575 22.03 5.96 -15.20
CA TYR A 575 21.45 5.95 -13.87
C TYR A 575 20.69 4.64 -13.58
N ALA A 576 19.93 4.13 -14.56
CA ALA A 576 19.25 2.84 -14.46
C ALA A 576 20.23 1.66 -14.31
N ALA A 577 21.39 1.71 -14.99
CA ALA A 577 22.45 0.74 -14.80
C ALA A 577 23.12 0.90 -13.42
N MET A 578 23.53 2.09 -13.02
CA MET A 578 24.14 2.37 -11.71
C MET A 578 23.27 1.88 -10.53
N GLY A 579 21.94 2.03 -10.64
CA GLY A 579 20.98 1.57 -9.64
C GLY A 579 20.50 0.12 -9.76
N CYS A 580 21.09 -0.67 -10.67
CA CYS A 580 20.70 -2.05 -10.94
C CYS A 580 19.18 -2.24 -11.18
N LEU A 581 18.57 -1.39 -12.01
CA LEU A 581 17.12 -1.35 -12.22
C LEU A 581 16.51 -2.73 -12.54
N SER A 582 17.24 -3.60 -13.25
CA SER A 582 16.77 -4.97 -13.53
C SER A 582 16.49 -5.77 -12.25
N ALA A 583 17.39 -5.74 -11.26
CA ALA A 583 17.19 -6.45 -9.99
C ALA A 583 16.03 -5.86 -9.17
N VAL A 584 15.85 -4.54 -9.24
CA VAL A 584 14.73 -3.83 -8.58
C VAL A 584 13.39 -4.26 -9.18
N LEU A 585 13.30 -4.33 -10.50
CA LEU A 585 12.07 -4.75 -11.19
C LEU A 585 11.80 -6.25 -11.01
N ASP A 586 12.83 -7.10 -10.96
CA ASP A 586 12.65 -8.53 -10.65
C ASP A 586 12.05 -8.74 -9.26
N GLU A 587 12.57 -8.03 -8.25
CA GLU A 587 12.00 -8.06 -6.89
C GLU A 587 10.56 -7.56 -6.89
N TYR A 588 10.27 -6.48 -7.62
CA TYR A 588 8.92 -5.93 -7.65
C TYR A 588 7.92 -6.85 -8.37
N ALA A 589 8.34 -7.48 -9.47
CA ALA A 589 7.54 -8.46 -10.19
C ALA A 589 7.24 -9.69 -9.32
N HIS A 590 8.22 -10.20 -8.58
CA HIS A 590 8.02 -11.31 -7.62
C HIS A 590 6.99 -10.94 -6.54
N VAL A 591 7.15 -9.77 -5.91
CA VAL A 591 6.23 -9.31 -4.86
C VAL A 591 4.82 -9.04 -5.42
N ALA A 592 4.71 -8.54 -6.65
CA ALA A 592 3.42 -8.30 -7.29
C ALA A 592 2.70 -9.60 -7.68
N LEU A 593 3.43 -10.61 -8.17
CA LEU A 593 2.87 -11.92 -8.52
C LEU A 593 2.14 -12.57 -7.34
N GLU A 594 2.73 -12.49 -6.14
CA GLU A 594 2.16 -13.08 -4.92
C GLU A 594 1.02 -12.26 -4.33
N ALA A 595 1.01 -10.94 -4.52
CA ALA A 595 0.01 -10.05 -3.92
C ALA A 595 -1.37 -10.15 -4.59
N ASP A 596 -1.42 -10.32 -5.92
CA ASP A 596 -2.66 -10.12 -6.70
C ASP A 596 -3.32 -11.45 -7.14
N THR A 597 -3.03 -12.57 -6.47
CA THR A 597 -3.48 -13.92 -6.89
C THR A 597 -3.22 -14.19 -8.38
N LEU A 598 -2.08 -13.72 -8.89
CA LEU A 598 -1.70 -13.86 -10.30
C LEU A 598 -0.98 -15.17 -10.57
N ALA A 599 -0.42 -15.79 -9.53
CA ALA A 599 0.23 -17.09 -9.63
C ALA A 599 -0.69 -18.13 -10.31
N GLY A 600 -0.13 -18.89 -11.26
CA GLY A 600 -0.87 -19.91 -12.03
C GLY A 600 -1.69 -19.38 -13.21
N LYS A 601 -1.82 -18.05 -13.40
CA LYS A 601 -2.49 -17.48 -14.58
C LYS A 601 -1.61 -17.56 -15.84
N PRO A 602 -2.19 -17.48 -17.05
CA PRO A 602 -1.45 -17.30 -18.30
C PRO A 602 -0.45 -16.12 -18.27
N ALA A 603 0.64 -16.26 -19.03
CA ALA A 603 1.76 -15.32 -19.04
C ALA A 603 1.36 -13.87 -19.36
N ASP A 604 0.40 -13.68 -20.26
CA ASP A 604 -0.15 -12.39 -20.65
C ASP A 604 -0.96 -11.73 -19.52
N LEU A 605 -1.75 -12.51 -18.77
CA LEU A 605 -2.49 -12.01 -17.60
C LEU A 605 -1.58 -11.69 -16.42
N ILE A 606 -0.55 -12.52 -16.18
CA ILE A 606 0.51 -12.22 -15.20
C ILE A 606 1.18 -10.89 -15.56
N ALA A 607 1.64 -10.77 -16.82
CA ALA A 607 2.34 -9.59 -17.26
C ALA A 607 1.47 -8.32 -17.21
N ALA A 608 0.20 -8.41 -17.62
CA ALA A 608 -0.74 -7.29 -17.57
C ALA A 608 -1.03 -6.83 -16.14
N GLY A 609 -1.33 -7.75 -15.22
CA GLY A 609 -1.62 -7.41 -13.82
C GLY A 609 -0.42 -6.77 -13.12
N ILE A 610 0.79 -7.33 -13.32
CA ILE A 610 2.01 -6.75 -12.78
C ILE A 610 2.26 -5.36 -13.39
N ALA A 611 2.12 -5.20 -14.71
CA ALA A 611 2.31 -3.92 -15.37
C ALA A 611 1.33 -2.85 -14.87
N GLU A 612 0.05 -3.18 -14.72
CA GLU A 612 -0.95 -2.27 -14.14
C GLU A 612 -0.51 -1.74 -12.77
N ARG A 613 -0.05 -2.63 -11.89
CA ARG A 613 0.44 -2.26 -10.56
C ARG A 613 1.70 -1.41 -10.61
N MET A 614 2.65 -1.73 -11.49
CA MET A 614 3.88 -0.95 -11.65
C MET A 614 3.58 0.45 -12.21
N ILE A 615 2.72 0.55 -13.22
CA ILE A 615 2.34 1.81 -13.86
C ILE A 615 1.57 2.68 -12.86
N SER A 616 0.60 2.12 -12.14
CA SER A 616 -0.17 2.83 -11.10
C SER A 616 0.75 3.47 -10.04
N ALA A 617 1.80 2.77 -9.63
CA ALA A 617 2.82 3.31 -8.71
C ALA A 617 3.66 4.43 -9.34
N LEU A 618 4.13 4.25 -10.58
CA LEU A 618 5.00 5.20 -11.30
C LEU A 618 4.28 6.49 -11.72
N THR A 619 2.98 6.41 -11.99
CA THR A 619 2.15 7.54 -12.44
C THR A 619 1.27 8.11 -11.32
N LEU A 620 1.63 7.87 -10.05
CA LEU A 620 0.89 8.39 -8.91
C LEU A 620 0.79 9.92 -8.96
N GLN A 621 -0.44 10.42 -9.00
CA GLN A 621 -0.71 11.84 -8.85
C GLN A 621 -0.98 12.17 -7.38
N THR A 622 0.00 12.80 -6.74
CA THR A 622 -0.12 13.26 -5.35
C THR A 622 -0.88 14.58 -5.28
N ALA A 623 -1.72 14.75 -4.27
CA ALA A 623 -2.45 15.99 -4.06
C ALA A 623 -1.49 17.15 -3.73
N THR A 624 -1.76 18.34 -4.27
CA THR A 624 -1.08 19.56 -3.82
C THR A 624 -1.63 19.95 -2.44
N LEU A 625 -0.77 19.94 -1.42
CA LEU A 625 -1.14 20.37 -0.08
C LEU A 625 -1.02 21.89 0.03
N ARG A 626 -1.99 22.53 0.67
CA ARG A 626 -2.06 24.00 0.80
C ARG A 626 -1.73 24.44 2.22
N ALA A 627 -0.81 25.39 2.38
CA ALA A 627 -0.60 26.07 3.66
C ALA A 627 -1.04 27.53 3.55
N ASP A 628 -1.65 28.07 4.61
CA ASP A 628 -2.00 29.48 4.68
C ASP A 628 -0.72 30.33 4.74
N VAL A 629 -0.70 31.45 4.01
CA VAL A 629 0.36 32.46 4.15
C VAL A 629 -0.05 33.46 5.22
N VAL A 630 0.75 33.55 6.28
CA VAL A 630 0.53 34.47 7.40
C VAL A 630 1.48 35.65 7.26
N THR A 631 0.93 36.83 6.99
CA THR A 631 1.69 38.04 6.72
C THR A 631 1.62 38.99 7.92
N LEU A 632 2.79 39.45 8.36
CA LEU A 632 2.94 40.44 9.42
C LEU A 632 3.13 41.83 8.79
N ASP A 633 2.08 42.65 8.76
CA ASP A 633 2.14 43.99 8.18
C ASP A 633 2.72 44.99 9.18
N SER A 634 4.03 45.25 9.05
CA SER A 634 4.75 46.20 9.91
C SER A 634 4.25 47.64 9.78
N GLY A 635 3.61 48.01 8.67
CA GLY A 635 3.07 49.35 8.47
C GLY A 635 1.76 49.59 9.21
N SER A 636 0.91 48.56 9.31
CA SER A 636 -0.37 48.64 10.02
C SER A 636 -0.38 48.02 11.42
N GLY A 637 0.67 47.29 11.81
CA GLY A 637 0.72 46.55 13.09
C GLY A 637 -0.24 45.36 13.12
N ARG A 638 -0.67 44.85 11.96
CA ARG A 638 -1.73 43.82 11.88
C ARG A 638 -1.21 42.52 11.28
N VAL A 639 -1.86 41.43 11.68
CA VAL A 639 -1.68 40.11 11.07
C VAL A 639 -2.75 39.90 10.01
N ARG A 640 -2.35 39.44 8.83
CA ARG A 640 -3.24 38.98 7.77
C ARG A 640 -2.99 37.51 7.46
N VAL A 641 -4.06 36.79 7.18
CA VAL A 641 -3.98 35.47 6.56
C VAL A 641 -4.40 35.67 5.11
N ASP A 642 -3.41 35.65 4.22
CA ASP A 642 -3.63 35.88 2.79
C ASP A 642 -3.99 34.56 2.09
N ASP A 643 -3.71 34.47 0.78
CA ASP A 643 -3.86 33.27 -0.03
C ASP A 643 -2.98 32.10 0.48
N THR A 644 -3.20 30.92 -0.07
CA THR A 644 -2.44 29.71 0.24
C THR A 644 -1.20 29.54 -0.64
N PHE A 645 -0.20 28.86 -0.12
CA PHE A 645 0.92 28.32 -0.89
C PHE A 645 0.74 26.82 -1.13
N GLY A 646 1.02 26.37 -2.36
CA GLY A 646 0.87 24.96 -2.76
C GLY A 646 2.18 24.17 -2.73
N PHE A 647 2.20 23.11 -1.93
CA PHE A 647 3.28 22.14 -1.81
C PHE A 647 2.97 20.89 -2.64
N ARG A 648 3.90 20.51 -3.52
CA ARG A 648 3.89 19.19 -4.16
C ARG A 648 4.38 18.13 -3.18
N THR A 649 3.85 16.93 -3.26
CA THR A 649 4.08 15.88 -2.26
C THR A 649 4.57 14.57 -2.89
N ALA A 650 5.55 14.65 -3.80
CA ALA A 650 6.08 13.48 -4.51
C ALA A 650 6.96 12.58 -3.61
N PHE A 651 7.86 13.17 -2.81
CA PHE A 651 8.79 12.41 -1.97
C PHE A 651 8.18 11.94 -0.65
N ALA A 652 7.36 12.79 -0.02
CA ALA A 652 6.65 12.52 1.22
C ALA A 652 5.15 12.80 1.08
N VAL A 653 4.31 11.82 1.44
CA VAL A 653 2.85 11.89 1.25
C VAL A 653 2.06 11.81 2.56
N ARG A 654 0.87 12.42 2.54
CA ARG A 654 -0.15 12.25 3.58
C ARG A 654 -1.11 11.13 3.20
N TYR A 655 -1.32 10.19 4.11
CA TYR A 655 -2.34 9.14 3.98
C TYR A 655 -3.57 9.42 4.86
N GLY A 656 -4.77 9.12 4.38
CA GLY A 656 -6.02 9.33 5.13
C GLY A 656 -6.57 10.76 5.05
N ALA A 657 -6.46 11.41 3.89
CA ALA A 657 -7.07 12.73 3.67
C ALA A 657 -8.60 12.64 3.54
N ARG A 658 -9.33 13.59 4.15
CA ARG A 658 -10.78 13.75 4.01
C ARG A 658 -11.14 14.12 2.56
N GLY A 659 -12.24 13.58 2.06
CA GLY A 659 -12.80 13.82 0.72
C GLY A 659 -14.10 13.04 0.55
N GLU A 660 -14.76 13.14 -0.61
CA GLU A 660 -15.89 12.28 -0.95
C GLU A 660 -15.49 10.80 -0.80
N GLU A 661 -16.33 9.99 -0.15
CA GLU A 661 -15.96 8.68 0.37
C GLU A 661 -15.36 7.74 -0.69
N GLY A 662 -15.86 7.78 -1.94
CA GLY A 662 -15.32 6.99 -3.06
C GLY A 662 -13.96 7.49 -3.57
N ALA A 663 -13.88 8.77 -3.98
CA ALA A 663 -12.64 9.33 -4.52
C ALA A 663 -11.48 9.34 -3.50
N ALA A 664 -11.79 9.51 -2.21
CA ALA A 664 -10.80 9.46 -1.15
C ALA A 664 -10.26 8.03 -0.93
N ALA A 665 -11.11 7.00 -1.05
CA ALA A 665 -10.73 5.60 -0.93
C ALA A 665 -9.79 5.18 -2.07
N ASP A 666 -10.15 5.47 -3.32
CA ASP A 666 -9.33 5.16 -4.50
C ASP A 666 -7.95 5.81 -4.43
N ARG A 667 -7.89 7.07 -4.00
CA ARG A 667 -6.63 7.78 -3.81
C ARG A 667 -5.77 7.12 -2.74
N ASN A 668 -6.36 6.72 -1.62
CA ASN A 668 -5.62 6.03 -0.55
C ASN A 668 -5.09 4.68 -1.05
N GLN A 669 -5.88 3.92 -1.81
CA GLN A 669 -5.43 2.66 -2.42
C GLN A 669 -4.24 2.88 -3.36
N ARG A 670 -4.31 3.87 -4.27
CA ARG A 670 -3.18 4.23 -5.15
C ARG A 670 -1.94 4.68 -4.37
N LEU A 671 -2.12 5.45 -3.29
CA LEU A 671 -1.01 5.86 -2.41
C LEU A 671 -0.37 4.64 -1.72
N GLN A 672 -1.18 3.67 -1.28
CA GLN A 672 -0.67 2.44 -0.68
C GLN A 672 0.12 1.61 -1.69
N VAL A 673 -0.40 1.44 -2.92
CA VAL A 673 0.30 0.75 -4.02
C VAL A 673 1.65 1.42 -4.31
N ALA A 674 1.67 2.75 -4.45
CA ALA A 674 2.90 3.49 -4.70
C ALA A 674 3.92 3.39 -3.54
N PHE A 675 3.47 3.50 -2.28
CA PHE A 675 4.38 3.33 -1.14
C PHE A 675 4.94 1.91 -1.03
N ASN A 676 4.15 0.89 -1.39
CA ASN A 676 4.58 -0.51 -1.51
C ASN A 676 5.30 -0.86 -2.82
N SER A 677 5.64 0.13 -3.64
CA SER A 677 6.56 0.00 -4.78
C SER A 677 7.98 0.40 -4.38
N PRO A 678 9.02 0.09 -5.18
CA PRO A 678 10.37 0.58 -4.91
C PRO A 678 10.52 2.10 -5.16
N PHE A 679 9.61 2.73 -5.91
CA PHE A 679 9.68 4.14 -6.31
C PHE A 679 9.19 5.09 -5.21
N TRP A 680 9.26 6.40 -5.43
CA TRP A 680 8.63 7.37 -4.53
C TRP A 680 7.12 7.11 -4.34
N PRO A 681 6.54 7.43 -3.18
CA PRO A 681 7.12 8.19 -2.05
C PRO A 681 7.96 7.33 -1.09
N PHE A 682 8.94 7.97 -0.44
CA PHE A 682 9.82 7.34 0.56
C PHE A 682 9.38 7.61 2.00
N VAL A 683 8.54 8.61 2.22
CA VAL A 683 7.93 8.90 3.53
C VAL A 683 6.41 8.92 3.38
N LEU A 684 5.72 8.07 4.15
CA LEU A 684 4.27 8.11 4.26
C LEU A 684 3.90 8.46 5.69
N CYS A 685 3.16 9.56 5.87
CA CYS A 685 2.69 9.99 7.17
C CYS A 685 1.18 9.78 7.31
N THR A 686 0.76 9.16 8.40
CA THR A 686 -0.63 8.83 8.70
C THR A 686 -0.98 9.05 10.17
N THR A 687 -2.26 8.89 10.50
CA THR A 687 -2.81 8.94 11.87
C THR A 687 -3.34 7.55 12.26
N SER A 688 -4.40 7.49 13.09
CA SER A 688 -5.11 6.23 13.38
C SER A 688 -5.72 5.57 12.15
N VAL A 689 -5.97 6.31 11.08
CA VAL A 689 -6.51 5.75 9.83
C VAL A 689 -5.61 4.65 9.23
N GLY A 690 -4.29 4.78 9.38
CA GLY A 690 -3.34 3.77 8.90
C GLY A 690 -3.00 2.67 9.91
N GLN A 691 -3.63 2.67 11.09
CA GLN A 691 -3.26 1.74 12.18
C GLN A 691 -3.84 0.34 12.02
N GLU A 692 -4.89 0.15 11.22
CA GLU A 692 -5.61 -1.12 11.05
C GLU A 692 -5.89 -1.47 9.58
N GLY A 693 -5.99 -2.78 9.27
CA GLY A 693 -6.43 -3.30 7.96
C GLY A 693 -5.55 -3.02 6.74
N LEU A 694 -4.35 -2.45 6.90
CA LEU A 694 -3.47 -2.06 5.79
C LEU A 694 -2.04 -2.59 5.96
N ASP A 695 -1.40 -2.85 4.82
CA ASP A 695 -0.03 -3.35 4.74
C ASP A 695 0.88 -2.35 4.03
N PHE A 696 2.07 -2.15 4.61
CA PHE A 696 3.08 -1.19 4.14
C PHE A 696 4.48 -1.80 4.14
N HIS A 697 4.61 -3.12 4.06
CA HIS A 697 5.84 -3.88 4.32
C HIS A 697 6.72 -4.11 3.09
N SER A 698 6.20 -3.87 1.88
CA SER A 698 6.85 -4.34 0.66
C SER A 698 8.21 -3.67 0.50
N TYR A 699 8.36 -2.36 0.66
CA TYR A 699 9.67 -1.67 0.59
C TYR A 699 9.96 -0.78 1.81
N CYS A 700 9.27 -1.05 2.93
CA CYS A 700 9.47 -0.36 4.20
C CYS A 700 9.63 -1.38 5.31
N HIS A 701 10.62 -1.17 6.18
CA HIS A 701 10.76 -1.89 7.45
C HIS A 701 11.05 -0.93 8.62
N ALA A 702 10.70 0.36 8.48
CA ALA A 702 10.94 1.37 9.52
C ALA A 702 9.68 2.15 9.88
N VAL A 703 9.32 2.11 11.16
CA VAL A 703 8.17 2.83 11.72
C VAL A 703 8.64 3.95 12.61
N VAL A 704 8.15 5.15 12.35
CA VAL A 704 8.41 6.35 13.14
C VAL A 704 7.17 6.67 13.98
N HIS A 705 7.28 6.50 15.29
CA HIS A 705 6.25 6.92 16.24
C HIS A 705 6.42 8.41 16.54
N TRP A 706 5.95 9.25 15.61
CA TRP A 706 6.00 10.71 15.75
C TRP A 706 5.33 11.18 17.05
N ASN A 707 4.20 10.56 17.37
CA ASN A 707 3.62 10.56 18.71
C ASN A 707 3.50 9.11 19.21
N LEU A 708 3.90 8.90 20.46
CA LEU A 708 3.73 7.61 21.12
C LEU A 708 2.25 7.25 21.26
N PRO A 709 1.85 6.00 20.98
CA PRO A 709 0.51 5.52 21.30
C PRO A 709 0.25 5.55 22.81
N SER A 710 -1.02 5.37 23.19
CA SER A 710 -1.42 5.30 24.60
C SER A 710 -1.11 3.97 25.26
N ASN A 711 -1.03 2.89 24.49
CA ASN A 711 -0.89 1.54 25.01
C ASN A 711 0.11 0.72 24.14
N PRO A 712 0.62 -0.41 24.68
CA PRO A 712 1.57 -1.27 23.96
C PRO A 712 0.98 -2.04 22.77
N VAL A 713 -0.33 -2.28 22.73
CA VAL A 713 -0.99 -2.99 21.61
C VAL A 713 -1.01 -2.12 20.36
N ASP A 714 -1.41 -0.85 20.45
CA ASP A 714 -1.31 0.11 19.34
C ASP A 714 0.14 0.23 18.81
N LEU A 715 1.12 0.12 19.71
CA LEU A 715 2.53 0.16 19.34
C LEU A 715 2.88 -1.05 18.45
N GLU A 716 2.54 -2.26 18.90
CA GLU A 716 2.74 -3.51 18.16
C GLU A 716 1.93 -3.56 16.86
N GLN A 717 0.69 -3.06 16.85
CA GLN A 717 -0.14 -2.97 15.64
C GLN A 717 0.46 -2.04 14.59
N ARG A 718 1.01 -0.88 15.00
CA ARG A 718 1.71 0.04 14.09
C ARG A 718 2.96 -0.59 13.50
N GLU A 719 3.73 -1.32 14.30
CA GLU A 719 4.93 -2.06 13.87
C GLU A 719 4.57 -3.25 12.96
N GLY A 720 3.45 -3.90 13.24
CA GLY A 720 2.89 -4.99 12.43
C GLY A 720 2.56 -4.58 10.99
N ARG A 721 2.47 -3.29 10.68
CA ARG A 721 2.23 -2.77 9.31
C ARG A 721 3.39 -2.99 8.35
N VAL A 722 4.61 -3.03 8.88
CA VAL A 722 5.84 -3.26 8.09
C VAL A 722 6.45 -4.63 8.36
N HIS A 723 6.01 -5.30 9.42
CA HIS A 723 6.40 -6.68 9.73
C HIS A 723 5.34 -7.63 9.19
N ARG A 724 5.45 -8.02 7.92
CA ARG A 724 4.51 -8.95 7.25
C ARG A 724 5.24 -10.04 6.46
N TYR A 725 4.47 -10.97 5.92
CA TYR A 725 4.93 -12.02 5.02
C TYR A 725 5.85 -11.45 3.93
N LYS A 726 7.03 -12.05 3.79
CA LYS A 726 8.14 -11.63 2.91
C LYS A 726 8.40 -10.12 2.93
N GLY A 727 8.31 -9.49 4.11
CA GLY A 727 8.62 -8.07 4.31
C GLY A 727 10.01 -7.67 3.82
N HIS A 728 10.22 -6.37 3.58
CA HIS A 728 11.46 -5.83 3.05
C HIS A 728 12.72 -6.31 3.81
N ALA A 729 12.69 -6.30 5.15
CA ALA A 729 13.81 -6.78 5.97
C ALA A 729 14.08 -8.29 5.80
N VAL A 730 13.02 -9.10 5.67
CA VAL A 730 13.13 -10.55 5.43
C VAL A 730 13.79 -10.79 4.07
N ARG A 731 13.32 -10.12 3.01
CA ARG A 731 13.89 -10.28 1.66
C ARG A 731 15.35 -9.86 1.59
N LYS A 732 15.74 -8.77 2.26
CA LYS A 732 17.16 -8.37 2.39
C LYS A 732 18.01 -9.46 3.05
N ASN A 733 17.52 -10.09 4.11
CA ASN A 733 18.26 -11.12 4.84
C ASN A 733 18.28 -12.47 4.10
N VAL A 734 17.19 -12.83 3.42
CA VAL A 734 17.14 -14.02 2.57
C VAL A 734 18.12 -13.84 1.41
N ALA A 735 18.11 -12.68 0.75
CA ALA A 735 19.05 -12.38 -0.33
C ALA A 735 20.51 -12.43 0.13
N SER A 736 20.84 -11.90 1.32
CA SER A 736 22.23 -11.90 1.82
C SER A 736 22.77 -13.31 2.10
N CYS A 737 21.92 -14.25 2.51
CA CYS A 737 22.32 -15.64 2.75
C CYS A 737 22.22 -16.55 1.52
N HIS A 738 21.22 -16.33 0.66
CA HIS A 738 20.81 -17.31 -0.35
C HIS A 738 20.99 -16.83 -1.79
N ARG A 739 21.64 -15.68 -2.03
CA ARG A 739 21.97 -15.18 -3.37
C ARG A 739 22.51 -16.25 -4.32
N ALA A 740 23.37 -17.14 -3.83
CA ALA A 740 23.99 -18.19 -4.64
C ALA A 740 22.95 -19.08 -5.33
N ALA A 741 21.77 -19.30 -4.73
CA ALA A 741 20.68 -20.06 -5.32
C ALA A 741 20.11 -19.39 -6.59
N ALA A 742 20.02 -18.05 -6.62
CA ALA A 742 19.62 -17.32 -7.81
C ALA A 742 20.66 -17.38 -8.94
N LEU A 743 21.92 -17.68 -8.62
CA LEU A 743 23.03 -17.80 -9.57
C LEU A 743 23.25 -19.25 -10.04
N ALA A 744 22.56 -20.24 -9.48
CA ALA A 744 22.69 -21.63 -9.88
C ALA A 744 22.27 -21.84 -11.34
N ALA A 745 22.89 -22.83 -12.02
CA ALA A 745 22.64 -23.10 -13.43
C ALA A 745 21.24 -23.66 -13.69
N ASP A 746 20.70 -24.40 -12.74
CA ASP A 746 19.37 -25.03 -12.71
C ASP A 746 18.33 -24.19 -11.94
N ALA A 747 18.68 -22.96 -11.56
CA ALA A 747 17.77 -22.08 -10.84
C ALA A 747 16.49 -21.80 -11.66
N PRO A 748 15.33 -21.72 -10.99
CA PRO A 748 14.12 -21.17 -11.58
C PRO A 748 14.36 -19.84 -12.31
N SER A 749 13.49 -19.53 -13.28
CA SER A 749 13.59 -18.25 -14.02
C SER A 749 13.41 -17.05 -13.09
N ASP A 750 12.57 -17.18 -12.07
CA ASP A 750 12.44 -16.19 -11.00
C ASP A 750 13.56 -16.39 -9.95
N PRO A 751 14.52 -15.45 -9.83
CA PRO A 751 15.60 -15.55 -8.87
C PRO A 751 15.12 -15.48 -7.41
N TRP A 752 13.98 -14.84 -7.13
CA TRP A 752 13.44 -14.73 -5.78
C TRP A 752 12.79 -16.03 -5.32
N ALA A 753 12.09 -16.73 -6.20
CA ALA A 753 11.62 -18.09 -5.93
C ALA A 753 12.80 -19.00 -5.54
N ALA A 754 13.89 -18.99 -6.32
CA ALA A 754 15.10 -19.77 -6.03
C ALA A 754 15.70 -19.47 -4.65
N MET A 755 15.81 -18.19 -4.27
CA MET A 755 16.34 -17.79 -2.96
C MET A 755 15.42 -18.19 -1.81
N PHE A 756 14.11 -18.07 -1.96
CA PHE A 756 13.15 -18.48 -0.93
C PHE A 756 13.04 -20.00 -0.78
N ASP A 757 13.16 -20.75 -1.87
CA ASP A 757 13.22 -22.21 -1.85
C ASP A 757 14.48 -22.70 -1.13
N ALA A 758 15.64 -22.09 -1.44
CA ALA A 758 16.88 -22.36 -0.72
C ALA A 758 16.79 -21.98 0.76
N ALA A 759 16.18 -20.83 1.08
CA ALA A 759 15.95 -20.41 2.45
C ALA A 759 15.07 -21.41 3.20
N ARG A 760 13.96 -21.86 2.61
CA ARG A 760 13.06 -22.88 3.17
C ARG A 760 13.80 -24.20 3.39
N ALA A 761 14.60 -24.65 2.42
CA ALA A 761 15.39 -25.88 2.53
C ALA A 761 16.47 -25.82 3.62
N SER A 762 16.93 -24.62 4.00
CA SER A 762 17.90 -24.42 5.09
C SER A 762 17.28 -24.45 6.49
N VAL A 763 15.95 -24.42 6.60
CA VAL A 763 15.21 -24.43 7.86
C VAL A 763 15.22 -25.84 8.48
N THR A 764 15.51 -25.94 9.78
CA THR A 764 15.54 -27.22 10.49
C THR A 764 14.14 -27.68 10.91
N THR A 765 13.99 -28.95 11.31
CA THR A 765 12.70 -29.49 11.80
C THR A 765 12.23 -28.87 13.12
N THR A 766 13.11 -28.16 13.84
CA THR A 766 12.78 -27.48 15.09
C THR A 766 12.29 -26.03 14.92
N ASP A 767 12.42 -25.47 13.72
CA ASP A 767 12.08 -24.09 13.43
C ASP A 767 10.60 -23.92 13.07
N SER A 768 10.01 -22.76 13.39
CA SER A 768 8.63 -22.41 13.05
C SER A 768 8.42 -22.21 11.54
N ASP A 769 7.22 -22.48 11.02
CA ASP A 769 6.83 -22.15 9.62
C ASP A 769 6.82 -20.64 9.32
N LEU A 770 6.99 -19.80 10.35
CA LEU A 770 7.27 -18.38 10.20
C LEU A 770 8.66 -18.10 9.61
N VAL A 771 9.57 -19.07 9.61
CA VAL A 771 10.89 -18.98 8.97
C VAL A 771 10.84 -19.73 7.63
N PRO A 772 11.28 -19.12 6.51
CA PRO A 772 11.92 -17.82 6.39
C PRO A 772 10.95 -16.65 6.13
N TYR A 773 9.65 -16.89 6.01
CA TYR A 773 8.74 -15.95 5.38
C TYR A 773 8.38 -14.71 6.21
N TRP A 774 8.24 -14.84 7.52
CA TRP A 774 7.89 -13.74 8.43
C TRP A 774 9.07 -13.28 9.28
N VAL A 775 10.01 -14.20 9.55
CA VAL A 775 11.20 -13.98 10.38
C VAL A 775 12.38 -14.69 9.72
N TYR A 776 13.44 -13.93 9.42
CA TYR A 776 14.71 -14.48 8.97
C TYR A 776 15.85 -13.63 9.54
N CYS A 777 16.38 -14.05 10.69
CA CYS A 777 17.40 -13.31 11.43
C CYS A 777 18.80 -13.65 10.90
N VAL A 778 19.58 -12.62 10.57
CA VAL A 778 20.99 -12.73 10.17
C VAL A 778 21.79 -11.75 11.02
N ASP A 779 22.97 -12.15 11.46
CA ASP A 779 23.86 -11.27 12.24
C ASP A 779 24.23 -10.03 11.42
N GLY A 780 23.96 -8.85 11.97
CA GLY A 780 24.14 -7.58 11.26
C GLY A 780 23.19 -7.36 10.06
N GLY A 781 22.18 -8.21 9.89
CA GLY A 781 21.16 -8.09 8.84
C GLY A 781 20.13 -6.99 9.09
N ALA A 782 19.23 -6.81 8.14
CA ALA A 782 18.10 -5.90 8.25
C ALA A 782 17.12 -6.36 9.34
N GLN A 783 16.55 -5.39 10.04
CA GLN A 783 15.63 -5.60 11.16
C GLN A 783 14.45 -4.63 11.03
N ILE A 784 13.32 -4.93 11.68
CA ILE A 784 12.19 -3.99 11.74
C ILE A 784 12.57 -2.86 12.69
N GLU A 785 12.71 -1.66 12.16
CA GLU A 785 13.20 -0.49 12.89
C GLU A 785 12.04 0.26 13.56
N ARG A 786 12.08 0.34 14.89
CA ARG A 786 11.28 1.26 15.70
C ARG A 786 12.08 2.54 15.91
N HIS A 787 11.53 3.65 15.43
CA HIS A 787 12.06 4.99 15.65
C HIS A 787 11.11 5.79 16.55
N VAL A 788 11.65 6.32 17.66
CA VAL A 788 10.91 7.19 18.59
C VAL A 788 11.69 8.48 18.78
N PRO A 789 11.42 9.54 17.99
CA PRO A 789 12.05 10.84 18.15
C PRO A 789 11.44 11.57 19.37
N ALA A 790 11.76 11.09 20.57
CA ALA A 790 11.34 11.68 21.84
C ALA A 790 12.17 12.93 22.15
N LEU A 791 11.50 14.07 22.37
CA LEU A 791 12.17 15.32 22.71
C LEU A 791 12.94 15.17 24.04
N PRO A 792 14.17 15.70 24.14
CA PRO A 792 14.94 15.67 25.39
C PRO A 792 14.16 16.38 26.51
N LEU A 793 14.28 15.88 27.74
CA LEU A 793 13.64 16.45 28.93
C LEU A 793 12.09 16.55 28.86
N SER A 794 11.46 15.82 27.93
CA SER A 794 10.00 15.77 27.79
C SER A 794 9.38 14.56 28.50
N LYS A 795 8.07 14.65 28.78
CA LYS A 795 7.27 13.49 29.25
C LYS A 795 7.31 12.32 28.25
N ASP A 796 7.55 12.59 26.97
CA ASP A 796 7.60 11.56 25.93
C ASP A 796 8.77 10.59 26.15
N ALA A 797 9.90 11.07 26.68
CA ALA A 797 11.05 10.22 27.01
C ALA A 797 10.73 9.25 28.17
N ALA A 798 10.06 9.73 29.23
CA ALA A 798 9.63 8.86 30.32
C ALA A 798 8.53 7.87 29.88
N ARG A 799 7.60 8.33 29.04
CA ARG A 799 6.51 7.51 28.50
C ARG A 799 7.03 6.40 27.58
N LYS A 800 8.07 6.68 26.78
CA LYS A 800 8.76 5.70 25.95
C LYS A 800 9.27 4.52 26.78
N GLU A 801 9.99 4.81 27.86
CA GLU A 801 10.52 3.79 28.78
C GLU A 801 9.42 3.02 29.50
N ALA A 802 8.29 3.66 29.82
CA ALA A 802 7.13 2.99 30.38
C ALA A 802 6.46 2.04 29.37
N LEU A 803 6.21 2.50 28.13
CA LEU A 803 5.62 1.71 27.05
C LEU A 803 6.46 0.48 26.70
N ARG A 804 7.78 0.63 26.62
CA ARG A 804 8.71 -0.49 26.38
C ARG A 804 8.60 -1.56 27.47
N ARG A 805 8.55 -1.14 28.74
CA ARG A 805 8.32 -2.06 29.87
C ARG A 805 6.94 -2.70 29.79
N SER A 806 5.90 -1.97 29.37
CA SER A 806 4.52 -2.49 29.27
C SER A 806 4.44 -3.57 28.19
N LEU A 807 5.14 -3.38 27.07
CA LEU A 807 5.20 -4.34 25.97
C LEU A 807 5.70 -5.73 26.41
N THR A 808 6.59 -5.77 27.41
CA THR A 808 7.13 -7.05 27.91
C THR A 808 6.11 -7.81 28.76
N LEU A 809 5.19 -7.10 29.42
CA LEU A 809 4.32 -7.70 30.44
C LEU A 809 2.86 -7.84 29.98
N TYR A 810 2.41 -7.08 28.98
CA TYR A 810 0.99 -7.07 28.58
C TYR A 810 0.48 -8.44 28.14
N ARG A 811 1.35 -9.29 27.58
CA ARG A 811 0.99 -10.67 27.17
C ARG A 811 0.63 -11.58 28.34
N MET A 812 1.11 -11.30 29.54
CA MET A 812 0.69 -12.03 30.74
C MET A 812 -0.71 -11.62 31.21
N ALA A 813 -1.17 -10.42 30.86
CA ALA A 813 -2.52 -9.94 31.16
C ALA A 813 -3.56 -10.41 30.12
N PHE A 814 -3.22 -11.35 29.24
CA PHE A 814 -4.10 -11.89 28.22
C PHE A 814 -5.44 -12.35 28.80
N GLY A 815 -6.54 -11.87 28.21
CA GLY A 815 -7.91 -12.19 28.61
C GLY A 815 -8.33 -11.70 30.01
N GLN A 816 -7.50 -10.93 30.73
CA GLN A 816 -7.83 -10.49 32.09
C GLN A 816 -8.78 -9.27 32.12
N SER A 817 -9.54 -9.12 33.20
CA SER A 817 -10.24 -7.86 33.49
C SER A 817 -9.24 -6.79 33.93
N ARG A 818 -9.47 -5.52 33.54
CA ARG A 818 -8.60 -4.37 33.84
C ARG A 818 -7.11 -4.67 33.60
N GLN A 819 -6.79 -5.07 32.37
CA GLN A 819 -5.43 -5.45 31.97
C GLN A 819 -4.39 -4.38 32.30
N GLU A 820 -4.75 -3.10 32.21
CA GLU A 820 -3.89 -1.97 32.61
C GLU A 820 -3.45 -2.05 34.07
N ASP A 821 -4.38 -2.35 34.98
CA ASP A 821 -4.08 -2.45 36.42
C ASP A 821 -3.14 -3.63 36.68
N VAL A 822 -3.34 -4.75 35.99
CA VAL A 822 -2.48 -5.94 36.08
C VAL A 822 -1.07 -5.62 35.57
N VAL A 823 -0.96 -5.00 34.39
CA VAL A 823 0.34 -4.63 33.81
C VAL A 823 1.05 -3.59 34.68
N ALA A 824 0.35 -2.53 35.11
CA ALA A 824 0.91 -1.50 35.98
C ALA A 824 1.35 -2.07 37.33
N PHE A 825 0.58 -3.00 37.90
CA PHE A 825 0.96 -3.72 39.11
C PHE A 825 2.24 -4.52 38.90
N LEU A 826 2.32 -5.31 37.83
CA LEU A 826 3.51 -6.12 37.52
C LEU A 826 4.74 -5.24 37.28
N GLN A 827 4.58 -4.13 36.54
CA GLN A 827 5.67 -3.18 36.31
C GLN A 827 6.24 -2.57 37.59
N ARG A 828 5.36 -2.28 38.56
CA ARG A 828 5.74 -1.65 39.81
C ARG A 828 6.37 -2.64 40.80
N ASN A 829 5.95 -3.90 40.76
CA ASN A 829 6.27 -4.90 41.79
C ASN A 829 7.22 -6.01 41.32
N VAL A 830 7.51 -6.13 40.03
CA VAL A 830 8.46 -7.10 39.46
C VAL A 830 9.75 -6.38 39.03
N PRO A 831 10.92 -6.75 39.60
CA PRO A 831 12.21 -6.21 39.19
C PRO A 831 12.45 -6.40 37.69
N SER A 832 13.04 -5.41 37.02
CA SER A 832 13.23 -5.44 35.56
C SER A 832 14.04 -6.65 35.06
N GLU A 833 14.94 -7.19 35.88
CA GLU A 833 15.76 -8.37 35.56
C GLU A 833 14.92 -9.66 35.50
N ASP A 834 13.85 -9.74 36.31
CA ASP A 834 12.99 -10.93 36.40
C ASP A 834 11.86 -10.92 35.37
N GLN A 835 11.53 -9.76 34.80
CA GLN A 835 10.37 -9.57 33.90
C GLN A 835 10.42 -10.46 32.66
N ALA A 836 11.60 -10.64 32.06
CA ALA A 836 11.76 -11.47 30.86
C ALA A 836 11.53 -12.96 31.16
N GLN A 837 12.10 -13.47 32.24
CA GLN A 837 11.90 -14.87 32.66
C GLN A 837 10.46 -15.10 33.12
N LEU A 838 9.85 -14.14 33.80
CA LEU A 838 8.46 -14.24 34.23
C LEU A 838 7.51 -14.30 33.03
N MET A 839 7.74 -13.46 32.02
CA MET A 839 7.01 -13.50 30.76
C MET A 839 7.20 -14.84 30.05
N ALA A 840 8.42 -15.38 30.02
CA ALA A 840 8.70 -16.68 29.40
C ALA A 840 7.89 -17.81 30.02
N ASP A 841 7.75 -17.80 31.35
CA ASP A 841 7.08 -18.86 32.08
C ASP A 841 5.55 -18.70 32.08
N LEU A 842 5.04 -17.47 32.11
CA LEU A 842 3.63 -17.18 32.38
C LEU A 842 2.83 -16.65 31.18
N ALA A 843 3.46 -16.22 30.09
CA ALA A 843 2.71 -15.88 28.88
C ALA A 843 1.94 -17.10 28.36
N ILE A 844 0.66 -16.92 28.02
CA ILE A 844 -0.20 -17.97 27.45
C ILE A 844 0.26 -18.24 26.03
N ASP A 845 0.68 -19.47 25.77
CA ASP A 845 1.16 -19.94 24.47
C ASP A 845 0.10 -20.83 23.82
N LEU A 846 -0.48 -20.34 22.71
CA LEU A 846 -1.45 -21.08 21.89
C LEU A 846 -0.86 -21.48 20.54
N ALA A 847 0.47 -21.50 20.40
CA ALA A 847 1.11 -21.99 19.19
C ALA A 847 0.73 -23.46 18.96
N PRO A 848 0.58 -23.88 17.70
CA PRO A 848 0.29 -25.28 17.40
C PRO A 848 1.46 -26.15 17.90
N PRO A 849 1.19 -27.39 18.36
CA PRO A 849 2.25 -28.32 18.70
C PRO A 849 3.15 -28.54 17.48
N ARG A 850 4.46 -28.68 17.71
CA ARG A 850 5.44 -28.89 16.63
C ARG A 850 5.08 -30.17 15.87
N SER A 851 4.73 -30.04 14.59
CA SER A 851 4.36 -31.18 13.75
C SER A 851 5.60 -32.01 13.43
N GLU A 852 5.59 -33.30 13.78
CA GLU A 852 6.59 -34.27 13.31
C GLU A 852 6.42 -34.58 11.80
N ASN A 853 5.26 -34.22 11.22
CA ASN A 853 4.87 -34.46 9.84
C ASN A 853 4.72 -33.14 9.06
N ARG A 854 5.76 -32.30 9.03
CA ARG A 854 5.80 -31.08 8.20
C ARG A 854 5.53 -31.38 6.72
N THR A 855 5.91 -32.57 6.27
CA THR A 855 5.66 -33.16 4.95
C THR A 855 4.20 -33.56 4.71
N ALA A 856 3.45 -33.98 5.74
CA ALA A 856 2.07 -34.46 5.56
C ALA A 856 1.01 -33.35 5.65
N SER A 857 1.39 -32.14 6.11
CA SER A 857 0.47 -30.99 6.20
C SER A 857 0.24 -30.27 4.86
N GLY A 858 0.76 -30.80 3.74
CA GLY A 858 0.66 -30.17 2.41
C GLY A 858 1.46 -28.88 2.27
N ALA A 859 2.28 -28.50 3.27
CA ALA A 859 3.11 -27.31 3.23
C ALA A 859 4.25 -27.41 2.20
N ASP A 860 4.62 -28.64 1.82
CA ASP A 860 5.55 -28.93 0.72
C ASP A 860 4.88 -28.90 -0.67
N GLU A 861 3.55 -28.86 -0.74
CA GLU A 861 2.74 -29.00 -1.97
C GLU A 861 2.02 -27.69 -2.39
N VAL A 862 2.44 -26.53 -1.88
CA VAL A 862 1.83 -25.22 -2.27
C VAL A 862 2.00 -24.92 -3.77
N GLY A 863 2.78 -25.72 -4.50
CA GLY A 863 2.87 -25.69 -5.97
C GLY A 863 1.93 -26.64 -6.73
N GLU A 864 1.37 -27.68 -6.11
CA GLU A 864 0.60 -28.72 -6.83
C GLU A 864 -0.91 -28.42 -6.90
N TRP A 865 -1.44 -27.58 -6.01
CA TRP A 865 -2.87 -27.21 -6.06
C TRP A 865 -3.23 -26.36 -7.28
N ALA A 866 -2.26 -25.83 -8.05
CA ALA A 866 -2.53 -25.16 -9.31
C ALA A 866 -3.04 -26.12 -10.40
N GLU A 867 -2.65 -27.40 -10.38
CA GLU A 867 -3.15 -28.40 -11.34
C GLU A 867 -4.49 -29.02 -10.90
N GLU A 868 -4.80 -29.04 -9.59
CA GLU A 868 -6.03 -29.63 -9.05
C GLU A 868 -7.15 -28.64 -8.72
N ALA A 869 -6.86 -27.34 -8.57
CA ALA A 869 -7.89 -26.30 -8.35
C ALA A 869 -9.02 -26.30 -9.40
N PRO A 870 -8.77 -26.55 -10.71
CA PRO A 870 -9.86 -26.69 -11.68
C PRO A 870 -10.78 -27.87 -11.37
N ARG A 871 -10.24 -28.99 -10.88
CA ARG A 871 -11.02 -30.20 -10.56
C ARG A 871 -11.86 -30.05 -9.30
N VAL A 872 -11.36 -29.32 -8.30
CA VAL A 872 -12.12 -29.01 -7.08
C VAL A 872 -13.25 -28.01 -7.40
N LEU A 873 -13.00 -27.01 -8.25
CA LEU A 873 -14.04 -26.07 -8.72
C LEU A 873 -15.07 -26.73 -9.65
N GLU A 874 -14.68 -27.74 -10.44
CA GLU A 874 -15.62 -28.56 -11.24
C GLU A 874 -16.48 -29.50 -10.37
N SER A 875 -16.04 -29.80 -9.14
CA SER A 875 -16.77 -30.67 -8.20
C SER A 875 -17.77 -29.92 -7.31
N VAL A 876 -17.80 -28.58 -7.35
CA VAL A 876 -18.85 -27.77 -6.73
C VAL A 876 -20.12 -27.91 -7.58
N ASN A 877 -21.12 -28.61 -7.07
CA ASN A 877 -22.38 -28.87 -7.76
C ASN A 877 -22.97 -27.55 -8.31
N PRO A 878 -23.29 -27.46 -9.62
CA PRO A 878 -24.05 -26.32 -10.11
C PRO A 878 -25.45 -26.33 -9.48
N VAL A 879 -25.89 -25.16 -9.00
CA VAL A 879 -27.27 -24.92 -8.55
C VAL A 879 -28.25 -25.53 -9.56
N PRO A 880 -29.23 -26.35 -9.14
CA PRO A 880 -30.16 -26.98 -10.07
C PRO A 880 -30.81 -25.94 -11.00
N PRO A 881 -30.92 -26.20 -12.32
CA PRO A 881 -31.36 -25.21 -13.33
C PRO A 881 -32.77 -24.64 -13.13
N GLN A 882 -33.53 -25.22 -12.20
CA GLN A 882 -34.86 -24.77 -11.81
C GLN A 882 -34.86 -23.61 -10.79
N HIS A 883 -33.76 -23.39 -10.04
CA HIS A 883 -33.60 -22.26 -9.11
C HIS A 883 -32.80 -21.08 -9.71
N SER A 884 -31.90 -21.35 -10.66
CA SER A 884 -31.09 -20.32 -11.34
C SER A 884 -31.91 -19.35 -12.20
N ARG A 885 -33.04 -19.81 -12.77
CA ARG A 885 -33.94 -18.96 -13.56
C ARG A 885 -34.72 -17.97 -12.72
N SER A 886 -35.17 -18.36 -11.52
CA SER A 886 -35.92 -17.48 -10.62
C SER A 886 -35.02 -16.41 -10.02
N LEU A 887 -33.79 -16.77 -9.63
CA LEU A 887 -32.81 -15.83 -9.11
C LEU A 887 -32.31 -14.85 -10.19
N ALA A 888 -32.01 -15.34 -11.40
CA ALA A 888 -31.61 -14.49 -12.52
C ALA A 888 -32.73 -13.52 -12.94
N ARG A 889 -33.97 -14.00 -13.04
CA ARG A 889 -35.14 -13.17 -13.35
C ARG A 889 -35.40 -12.11 -12.28
N PHE A 890 -35.16 -12.42 -11.02
CA PHE A 890 -35.34 -11.51 -9.89
C PHE A 890 -34.21 -10.46 -9.81
N CYS A 891 -32.98 -10.83 -10.15
CA CYS A 891 -31.88 -9.89 -10.32
C CYS A 891 -32.09 -8.97 -11.53
N GLU A 892 -32.58 -9.50 -12.66
CA GLU A 892 -33.02 -8.71 -13.82
C GLU A 892 -34.12 -7.71 -13.43
N LEU A 893 -35.10 -8.13 -12.62
CA LEU A 893 -36.17 -7.25 -12.10
C LEU A 893 -35.64 -6.14 -11.18
N LEU A 894 -34.60 -6.40 -10.38
CA LEU A 894 -33.93 -5.40 -9.54
C LEU A 894 -33.09 -4.43 -10.37
N ASP A 895 -32.43 -4.92 -11.42
CA ASP A 895 -31.69 -4.12 -12.38
C ASP A 895 -32.63 -3.23 -13.21
N ASP A 896 -33.80 -3.75 -13.63
CA ASP A 896 -34.86 -3.00 -14.32
C ASP A 896 -35.46 -1.92 -13.41
N LEU A 897 -35.62 -2.20 -12.11
CA LEU A 897 -36.09 -1.23 -11.12
C LEU A 897 -35.08 -0.10 -10.88
N ASN A 898 -33.77 -0.41 -10.96
CA ASN A 898 -32.70 0.58 -10.90
C ASN A 898 -32.59 1.39 -12.20
N ALA A 899 -32.71 0.75 -13.37
CA ALA A 899 -32.62 1.40 -14.67
C ALA A 899 -33.80 2.37 -14.95
N LEU A 900 -35.00 2.07 -14.46
CA LEU A 900 -36.16 2.97 -14.53
C LEU A 900 -35.97 4.27 -13.71
N GLN A 901 -34.98 4.34 -12.81
CA GLN A 901 -34.63 5.58 -12.09
C GLN A 901 -33.74 6.54 -12.90
N GLU A 902 -33.19 6.11 -14.05
CA GLU A 902 -32.13 6.82 -14.78
C GLU A 902 -32.65 7.73 -15.91
N SER A 903 -33.86 7.48 -16.45
CA SER A 903 -34.38 8.24 -17.60
C SER A 903 -35.07 9.56 -17.18
N ARG A 904 -34.44 10.70 -17.49
CA ARG A 904 -35.19 11.97 -17.69
C ARG A 904 -35.31 12.25 -19.19
N PRO A 905 -36.51 12.54 -19.72
CA PRO A 905 -36.66 13.37 -20.90
C PRO A 905 -36.37 14.84 -20.53
N ASP A 906 -35.69 15.54 -21.43
CA ASP A 906 -35.47 16.98 -21.38
C ASP A 906 -36.83 17.69 -21.32
N ARG A 907 -37.07 18.52 -20.29
CA ARG A 907 -38.34 19.26 -20.17
C ARG A 907 -38.27 20.52 -21.03
N SER A 908 -38.53 20.34 -22.31
CA SER A 908 -39.21 21.35 -23.11
C SER A 908 -40.47 20.74 -23.72
N GLU A 909 -41.60 21.33 -23.36
CA GLU A 909 -42.94 21.19 -23.96
C GLU A 909 -43.88 20.06 -23.46
N ASP A 910 -45.11 20.53 -23.22
CA ASP A 910 -46.37 19.89 -22.88
C ASP A 910 -46.65 18.54 -23.58
N SER A 911 -47.00 17.49 -22.80
CA SER A 911 -48.09 16.52 -23.02
C SER A 911 -47.86 15.13 -22.39
N GLY A 912 -48.88 14.61 -21.67
CA GLY A 912 -49.08 13.17 -21.42
C GLY A 912 -48.66 12.62 -20.05
N GLU A 913 -49.56 11.87 -19.39
CA GLU A 913 -49.33 11.13 -18.13
C GLU A 913 -48.12 10.18 -18.20
N PRO A 914 -47.37 9.96 -17.10
CA PRO A 914 -46.13 9.19 -17.15
C PRO A 914 -46.41 7.68 -17.18
N SER A 915 -45.84 6.99 -18.18
CA SER A 915 -45.88 5.54 -18.39
C SER A 915 -45.24 4.69 -17.28
N ASP A 916 -44.65 5.31 -16.26
CA ASP A 916 -43.81 4.63 -15.28
C ASP A 916 -44.58 4.09 -14.07
N LEU A 917 -45.77 4.65 -13.77
CA LEU A 917 -46.61 4.21 -12.63
C LEU A 917 -47.29 2.85 -12.87
N ALA A 918 -47.66 2.55 -14.12
CA ALA A 918 -48.27 1.26 -14.48
C ALA A 918 -47.25 0.12 -14.42
N THR A 919 -46.01 0.39 -14.81
CA THR A 919 -44.89 -0.56 -14.75
C THR A 919 -44.51 -0.87 -13.30
N ILE A 920 -44.43 0.16 -12.45
CA ILE A 920 -44.15 0.00 -11.01
C ILE A 920 -45.28 -0.75 -10.30
N SER A 921 -46.56 -0.48 -10.62
CA SER A 921 -47.70 -1.23 -10.07
C SER A 921 -47.66 -2.71 -10.46
N THR A 922 -47.25 -3.02 -11.69
CA THR A 922 -47.16 -4.41 -12.19
C THR A 922 -46.03 -5.18 -11.51
N LEU A 923 -44.89 -4.53 -11.28
CA LEU A 923 -43.74 -5.08 -10.55
C LEU A 923 -44.06 -5.38 -9.08
N LEU A 924 -44.86 -4.51 -8.44
CA LEU A 924 -45.29 -4.69 -7.06
C LEU A 924 -46.32 -5.82 -6.90
N ASP A 925 -47.22 -5.99 -7.87
CA ASP A 925 -48.18 -7.11 -7.91
C ASP A 925 -47.48 -8.46 -8.13
N GLU A 926 -46.40 -8.48 -8.91
CA GLU A 926 -45.58 -9.69 -9.12
C GLU A 926 -44.78 -10.06 -7.85
N PHE A 927 -44.27 -9.04 -7.13
CA PHE A 927 -43.65 -9.22 -5.81
C PHE A 927 -44.61 -9.78 -4.77
N ALA A 928 -45.86 -9.30 -4.74
CA ALA A 928 -46.89 -9.81 -3.85
C ALA A 928 -47.21 -11.28 -4.13
N ARG A 929 -47.23 -11.70 -5.40
CA ARG A 929 -47.45 -13.12 -5.77
C ARG A 929 -46.32 -14.05 -5.36
N ILE A 930 -45.06 -13.62 -5.48
CA ILE A 930 -43.90 -14.42 -5.07
C ILE A 930 -43.91 -14.63 -3.54
N ARG A 931 -44.18 -13.57 -2.78
CA ARG A 931 -44.34 -13.64 -1.31
C ARG A 931 -45.48 -14.56 -0.89
N ASP A 932 -46.63 -14.46 -1.56
CA ASP A 932 -47.82 -15.25 -1.20
C ASP A 932 -47.65 -16.74 -1.56
N ALA A 933 -46.82 -17.07 -2.57
CA ALA A 933 -46.43 -18.44 -2.89
C ALA A 933 -45.49 -19.06 -1.84
N GLU A 934 -44.57 -18.29 -1.25
CA GLU A 934 -43.70 -18.76 -0.17
C GLU A 934 -44.42 -18.92 1.17
N LEU A 935 -45.38 -18.03 1.48
CA LEU A 935 -46.25 -18.16 2.67
C LEU A 935 -47.12 -19.41 2.63
N GLN A 936 -47.45 -19.92 1.44
CA GLN A 936 -48.21 -21.16 1.23
C GLN A 936 -47.35 -22.43 1.25
N ALA A 937 -46.02 -22.31 1.13
CA ALA A 937 -45.09 -23.45 1.13
C ALA A 937 -44.56 -23.82 2.54
N SER A 938 -44.88 -23.04 3.59
CA SER A 938 -44.57 -23.43 4.97
C SER A 938 -45.51 -24.52 5.49
N PRO A 939 -44.99 -25.64 6.04
CA PRO A 939 -45.83 -26.67 6.63
C PRO A 939 -46.63 -26.11 7.80
N ALA A 940 -47.94 -26.33 7.78
CA ALA A 940 -48.87 -25.90 8.80
C ALA A 940 -48.53 -26.51 10.16
N GLY A 941 -47.91 -25.75 11.05
CA GLY A 941 -47.66 -26.25 12.40
C GLY A 941 -46.81 -25.39 13.32
N GLU A 942 -47.11 -24.10 13.50
CA GLU A 942 -47.12 -23.45 14.83
C GLU A 942 -47.60 -21.99 14.71
N ARG A 943 -48.67 -21.66 15.44
CA ARG A 943 -49.27 -20.33 15.54
C ARG A 943 -48.58 -19.52 16.65
N ALA A 944 -48.26 -18.25 16.43
CA ALA A 944 -48.80 -17.14 17.25
C ALA A 944 -48.37 -15.71 16.84
N LYS A 945 -49.41 -14.87 16.68
CA LYS A 945 -49.53 -13.40 16.93
C LYS A 945 -49.11 -12.41 15.81
N PRO A 946 -49.85 -11.27 15.73
CA PRO A 946 -50.35 -10.70 14.47
C PRO A 946 -49.34 -9.77 13.79
N PRO A 947 -49.38 -9.61 12.46
CA PRO A 947 -48.62 -8.54 11.82
C PRO A 947 -49.29 -7.19 12.12
N ILE A 948 -48.42 -6.21 12.29
CA ILE A 948 -48.70 -4.78 12.47
C ILE A 948 -49.63 -4.28 11.35
N ASP A 949 -50.62 -3.48 11.74
CA ASP A 949 -51.65 -2.88 10.89
C ASP A 949 -51.04 -2.02 9.75
N PRO A 950 -51.37 -2.28 8.47
CA PRO A 950 -50.80 -1.60 7.31
C PRO A 950 -51.45 -0.22 7.10
N LEU A 951 -51.08 0.75 7.91
CA LEU A 951 -51.39 2.16 7.64
C LEU A 951 -50.18 2.86 7.02
N ARG A 952 -50.33 3.04 5.69
CA ARG A 952 -49.77 4.09 4.82
C ARG A 952 -48.38 3.89 4.25
N LEU A 953 -48.29 2.88 3.38
CA LEU A 953 -47.26 2.77 2.34
C LEU A 953 -47.22 3.98 1.39
N ALA A 954 -48.37 4.61 1.14
CA ALA A 954 -48.50 5.80 0.29
C ALA A 954 -47.75 7.02 0.86
N ASP A 955 -47.82 7.25 2.18
CA ASP A 955 -47.12 8.37 2.84
C ASP A 955 -45.60 8.13 2.90
N LEU A 956 -45.18 6.86 2.88
CA LEU A 956 -43.78 6.41 2.83
C LEU A 956 -43.15 6.54 1.43
N LEU A 957 -43.98 6.43 0.39
CA LEU A 957 -43.59 6.60 -1.01
C LEU A 957 -43.33 8.08 -1.36
N ASP A 958 -44.09 9.02 -0.81
CA ASP A 958 -43.84 10.47 -0.96
C ASP A 958 -42.53 10.91 -0.29
N ALA A 959 -42.14 10.25 0.81
CA ALA A 959 -40.87 10.51 1.50
C ALA A 959 -39.65 9.93 0.78
N PHE A 960 -39.82 8.84 0.00
CA PHE A 960 -38.76 8.16 -0.73
C PHE A 960 -38.32 8.95 -1.98
N VAL A 961 -39.18 9.83 -2.51
CA VAL A 961 -38.90 10.71 -3.67
C VAL A 961 -37.81 11.77 -3.36
N ALA A 962 -37.40 11.95 -2.10
CA ALA A 962 -36.59 13.10 -1.69
C ALA A 962 -35.08 12.87 -1.47
N CYS A 963 -34.50 11.68 -1.67
CA CYS A 963 -33.08 11.43 -1.29
C CYS A 963 -32.29 10.61 -2.33
N ARG A 964 -31.14 11.15 -2.78
CA ARG A 964 -30.17 10.54 -3.73
C ARG A 964 -28.84 10.24 -3.03
N PRO A 965 -28.09 9.16 -3.41
CA PRO A 965 -26.81 9.32 -4.14
C PRO A 965 -26.41 8.17 -5.13
N ASP A 966 -25.22 8.35 -5.74
CA ASP A 966 -24.57 7.86 -7.00
C ASP A 966 -23.92 6.42 -7.05
N PRO A 967 -23.34 5.94 -8.20
CA PRO A 967 -23.47 4.57 -8.73
C PRO A 967 -22.24 3.63 -8.62
N VAL A 968 -22.40 2.34 -9.01
CA VAL A 968 -21.32 1.35 -9.27
C VAL A 968 -21.53 0.63 -10.61
N VAL A 969 -20.44 0.41 -11.36
CA VAL A 969 -20.39 -0.14 -12.73
C VAL A 969 -20.19 -1.67 -12.76
N VAL A 970 -20.70 -2.24 -13.85
CA VAL A 970 -20.96 -3.64 -14.24
C VAL A 970 -19.78 -4.64 -14.17
N GLY A 971 -20.03 -5.81 -13.56
CA GLY A 971 -19.20 -7.04 -13.60
C GLY A 971 -19.99 -8.33 -13.28
N ASP A 972 -19.31 -9.50 -13.34
CA ASP A 972 -19.79 -10.90 -13.18
C ASP A 972 -20.86 -11.12 -12.07
N PRO A 973 -21.96 -11.87 -12.31
CA PRO A 973 -23.01 -12.14 -11.32
C PRO A 973 -22.56 -12.74 -9.98
N ARG A 974 -21.42 -13.46 -9.93
CA ARG A 974 -20.85 -13.94 -8.64
C ARG A 974 -20.19 -12.80 -7.85
N ASN A 975 -19.49 -11.91 -8.53
CA ASN A 975 -18.91 -10.70 -7.92
C ASN A 975 -20.02 -9.73 -7.50
N ARG A 976 -21.12 -9.65 -8.27
CA ARG A 976 -22.32 -8.88 -7.88
C ARG A 976 -22.95 -9.37 -6.58
N PHE A 977 -22.95 -10.68 -6.30
CA PHE A 977 -23.47 -11.25 -5.05
C PHE A 977 -22.60 -10.90 -3.84
N ILE A 978 -21.27 -10.96 -4.01
CA ILE A 978 -20.30 -10.55 -2.98
C ILE A 978 -20.39 -9.03 -2.75
N ASP A 979 -20.51 -8.22 -3.80
CA ASP A 979 -20.68 -6.76 -3.69
C ASP A 979 -21.99 -6.37 -2.98
N LEU A 980 -23.08 -7.12 -3.21
CA LEU A 980 -24.37 -6.94 -2.52
C LEU A 980 -24.27 -7.30 -1.02
N LEU A 981 -23.57 -8.38 -0.67
CA LEU A 981 -23.29 -8.77 0.71
C LEU A 981 -22.36 -7.76 1.40
N GLU A 982 -21.32 -7.29 0.72
CA GLU A 982 -20.42 -6.25 1.24
C GLU A 982 -21.14 -4.91 1.45
N GLN A 983 -22.02 -4.50 0.53
CA GLN A 983 -22.84 -3.30 0.70
C GLN A 983 -23.81 -3.45 1.88
N PHE A 984 -24.39 -4.63 2.08
CA PHE A 984 -25.27 -4.92 3.22
C PHE A 984 -24.52 -4.82 4.56
N VAL A 985 -23.33 -5.41 4.64
CA VAL A 985 -22.43 -5.34 5.81
C VAL A 985 -21.96 -3.90 6.08
N ARG A 986 -21.58 -3.15 5.03
CA ARG A 986 -21.18 -1.72 5.14
C ARG A 986 -22.33 -0.82 5.58
N MET A 987 -23.57 -1.13 5.22
CA MET A 987 -24.76 -0.37 5.65
C MET A 987 -25.22 -0.73 7.07
N ALA A 988 -25.20 -2.01 7.46
CA ALA A 988 -25.54 -2.43 8.82
C ALA A 988 -24.56 -1.85 9.87
N GLY A 989 -23.28 -1.70 9.51
CA GLY A 989 -22.29 -1.01 10.34
C GLY A 989 -22.55 0.50 10.54
N ARG A 990 -23.32 1.16 9.66
CA ARG A 990 -23.69 2.59 9.80
C ARG A 990 -24.82 2.82 10.80
N SER A 991 -25.67 1.81 11.06
CA SER A 991 -26.77 1.91 12.04
C SER A 991 -26.31 1.90 13.50
N GLY A 992 -25.11 1.38 13.81
CA GLY A 992 -24.60 1.29 15.18
C GLY A 992 -24.22 2.63 15.85
N HIS A 993 -24.09 3.72 15.08
CA HIS A 993 -23.65 5.03 15.60
C HIS A 993 -24.76 6.10 15.66
N ALA A 994 -26.02 5.74 15.38
CA ALA A 994 -27.14 6.69 15.31
C ALA A 994 -28.13 6.60 16.49
N SER A 995 -27.76 6.02 17.63
CA SER A 995 -28.68 5.84 18.77
C SER A 995 -28.65 6.95 19.84
N SER A 996 -27.82 8.00 19.75
CA SER A 996 -27.74 9.02 20.82
C SER A 996 -28.27 10.41 20.45
N LYS A 997 -29.02 10.57 19.36
CA LYS A 997 -29.56 11.89 18.95
C LYS A 997 -31.06 11.96 18.68
N TRP A 998 -31.82 10.92 19.04
CA TRP A 998 -33.29 10.99 19.04
C TRP A 998 -33.84 10.41 20.34
N SER A 999 -33.65 11.18 21.42
CA SER A 999 -34.56 11.27 22.57
C SER A 999 -34.71 12.73 22.94
#